data_AF-A0A9P9J361-F1
#
_entry.id   AF-A0A9P9J361-F1
#
_cell.length_a   1.000
_cell.length_b   1.000
_cell.length_c   1.000
_cell.angle_alpha   90.00
_cell.angle_beta   90.00
_cell.angle_gamma   90.00
#
_symmetry.space_group_name_H-M   'P 1'
#
loop_
_entity.id
_entity.type
_entity.pdbx_description
1 polymer ?
#
loop_
_entity_poly.entity_id
_entity_poly.type
_entity_poly.pdbx_seq_one_letter_code
_entity_poly.pdbx_strand_id
1 'polypeptide(L)'
;MSVPAATKTLFWRRFGRQGVPDTDLVANEEFRTKNFIDFFGTWLQKDSNALSSSFDELITTFRDGSFVRFPDVHTVGPDDSFDPNVRLIAIIFTDSTNPTNPTAFRLKNSTQPISGNAGNDWTLCVVGDSNLTEKSRTVSFLQVASWDGELFRFYQNHVVSSTTQAWTYFGNSWDAFGPNAYLGPFNGHVNGACIMKELRDPWIHWFGGNGNSLFIECLPPHTKAAFQQAPYLSTSDAGGLLGNARQNPGELEKMITTGVSNWFRTRVRKDFFTEESSWATLDVKPRNIPRWAAHLFLTTTINLVGAQATGLQPFGDDQVWLIPDDHFFASEFIKGVDWMSSDDSPSLRAQFRESDYNVAVSTLGLSMLREVGDFQQGDIRLPASVLAEGQTSNHRIFRPVLLNSEGQVPFNILQMSFEDAQGIRNMQSLRSKIGLFPANVLNAVLMVDFWNPIYSWRRGILMTYIPNEATLDVEKKAFDIGEEFVKRVRESPWAKIPGSPEQAFLELLDKAETQHQASVQVYFTGVESRLNSKTAEVRVAAVTDYLKLAESRRRIYRPLPLDEFGLTLPYALNLPITAPHFEMRADGTIGEMDARGVKFLNDWTHSLASRDPIILPNPAARSLTTARVLATELPKAANLAIPCQRST
;
A
#
# COMPACT_ATOMS: atom_id res chain seq x y z
N MET A 1 40.00 26.89 -24.08
CA MET A 1 39.48 25.50 -24.14
C MET A 1 38.79 25.23 -22.82
N SER A 2 37.45 25.21 -22.81
CA SER A 2 36.68 24.83 -21.64
C SER A 2 36.82 23.33 -21.41
N VAL A 3 37.27 22.92 -20.23
CA VAL A 3 37.24 21.52 -19.80
C VAL A 3 35.78 21.06 -19.86
N PRO A 4 35.43 19.95 -20.55
CA PRO A 4 34.07 19.44 -20.52
C PRO A 4 33.68 19.18 -19.07
N ALA A 5 32.60 19.78 -18.61
CA ALA A 5 32.05 19.47 -17.29
C ALA A 5 31.81 17.96 -17.22
N ALA A 6 32.34 17.29 -16.19
CA ALA A 6 32.19 15.86 -16.02
C ALA A 6 30.71 15.53 -15.79
N THR A 7 30.01 15.12 -16.85
CA THR A 7 28.65 14.55 -16.75
C THR A 7 28.73 13.22 -16.03
N LYS A 8 27.99 13.07 -14.92
CA LYS A 8 27.90 11.80 -14.20
C LYS A 8 27.29 10.74 -15.11
N THR A 9 27.88 9.55 -15.13
CA THR A 9 27.32 8.39 -15.83
C THR A 9 25.96 8.01 -15.24
N LEU A 10 24.95 7.82 -16.10
CA LEU A 10 23.63 7.32 -15.72
C LEU A 10 23.59 5.79 -15.83
N PHE A 11 22.81 5.15 -14.98
CA PHE A 11 22.67 3.70 -14.91
C PHE A 11 21.22 3.26 -15.07
N TRP A 12 21.01 1.98 -15.30
CA TRP A 12 19.72 1.33 -15.20
C TRP A 12 19.86 -0.04 -14.54
N ARG A 13 18.83 -0.45 -13.79
CA ARG A 13 18.80 -1.75 -13.13
C ARG A 13 18.12 -2.77 -14.03
N ARG A 14 18.82 -3.88 -14.27
CA ARG A 14 18.24 -5.09 -14.83
C ARG A 14 17.92 -6.04 -13.69
N PHE A 15 16.66 -6.37 -13.53
CA PHE A 15 16.22 -7.36 -12.56
C PHE A 15 16.55 -8.77 -13.04
N GLY A 16 17.26 -9.51 -12.20
CA GLY A 16 17.49 -10.93 -12.41
C GLY A 16 16.24 -11.72 -12.05
N ARG A 17 16.06 -12.88 -12.70
CA ARG A 17 15.02 -13.85 -12.36
C ARG A 17 15.64 -15.23 -12.25
N GLN A 18 14.95 -16.17 -11.61
CA GLN A 18 15.35 -17.57 -11.48
C GLN A 18 16.69 -17.72 -10.76
N GLY A 19 16.88 -16.99 -9.66
CA GLY A 19 18.09 -17.03 -8.86
C GLY A 19 19.27 -16.24 -9.45
N VAL A 20 19.07 -15.45 -10.52
CA VAL A 20 20.08 -14.52 -11.03
C VAL A 20 20.03 -13.21 -10.21
N PRO A 21 21.17 -12.66 -9.75
CA PRO A 21 21.20 -11.37 -9.08
C PRO A 21 20.81 -10.20 -9.99
N ASP A 22 20.26 -9.15 -9.40
CA ASP A 22 20.06 -7.87 -10.07
C ASP A 22 21.41 -7.23 -10.43
N THR A 23 21.46 -6.55 -11.57
CA THR A 23 22.68 -5.89 -12.04
C THR A 23 22.40 -4.47 -12.50
N ASP A 24 23.19 -3.53 -12.02
CA ASP A 24 23.19 -2.15 -12.52
C ASP A 24 24.14 -2.03 -13.71
N LEU A 25 23.62 -1.48 -14.81
CA LEU A 25 24.31 -1.36 -16.09
C LEU A 25 24.37 0.10 -16.51
N VAL A 26 25.44 0.49 -17.21
CA VAL A 26 25.54 1.86 -17.78
C VAL A 26 24.40 2.06 -18.78
N ALA A 27 23.67 3.16 -18.64
CA ALA A 27 22.64 3.56 -19.58
C ALA A 27 23.31 4.16 -20.84
N ASN A 28 23.52 3.31 -21.84
CA ASN A 28 24.04 3.74 -23.14
C ASN A 28 23.05 4.67 -23.86
N GLU A 29 23.47 5.27 -24.98
CA GLU A 29 22.64 6.20 -25.74
C GLU A 29 21.30 5.59 -26.17
N GLU A 30 21.31 4.37 -26.71
CA GLU A 30 20.10 3.65 -27.10
C GLU A 30 19.10 3.51 -25.94
N PHE A 31 19.58 3.08 -24.77
CA PHE A 31 18.73 2.93 -23.59
C PHE A 31 18.17 4.28 -23.12
N ARG A 32 18.99 5.33 -23.12
CA ARG A 32 18.59 6.67 -22.68
C ARG A 32 17.53 7.26 -23.60
N THR A 33 17.72 7.20 -24.92
CA THR A 33 16.75 7.68 -25.91
C THR A 33 15.41 6.97 -25.82
N LYS A 34 15.40 5.71 -25.35
CA LYS A 34 14.16 4.94 -25.18
C LYS A 34 13.47 5.16 -23.83
N ASN A 35 14.24 5.28 -22.75
CA ASN A 35 13.69 5.16 -21.39
C ASN A 35 13.74 6.46 -20.59
N PHE A 36 14.72 7.33 -20.83
CA PHE A 36 14.90 8.61 -20.11
C PHE A 36 14.17 9.75 -20.84
N ILE A 37 12.92 9.50 -21.23
CA ILE A 37 12.14 10.40 -22.11
C ILE A 37 11.13 11.27 -21.38
N ASP A 38 10.84 10.95 -20.12
CA ASP A 38 10.04 11.81 -19.23
C ASP A 38 10.82 13.08 -18.86
N PHE A 39 10.15 13.99 -18.15
CA PHE A 39 10.75 15.24 -17.70
C PHE A 39 12.03 15.02 -16.90
N PHE A 40 12.02 14.16 -15.88
CA PHE A 40 13.17 13.95 -15.02
C PHE A 40 14.31 13.21 -15.74
N GLY A 41 13.97 12.17 -16.52
CA GLY A 41 14.95 11.47 -17.35
C GLY A 41 15.65 12.39 -18.36
N THR A 42 14.91 13.29 -18.98
CA THR A 42 15.46 14.31 -19.90
C THR A 42 16.28 15.35 -19.16
N TRP A 43 15.83 15.77 -17.97
CA TRP A 43 16.55 16.72 -17.13
C TRP A 43 17.90 16.17 -16.66
N LEU A 44 17.96 14.90 -16.24
CA LEU A 44 19.19 14.22 -15.83
C LEU A 44 20.26 14.17 -16.93
N GLN A 45 19.85 14.17 -18.20
CA GLN A 45 20.75 14.09 -19.35
C GLN A 45 21.39 15.43 -19.74
N LYS A 46 20.96 16.54 -19.12
CA LYS A 46 21.45 17.89 -19.44
C LYS A 46 22.54 18.33 -18.48
N ASP A 47 23.56 18.98 -19.04
CA ASP A 47 24.64 19.66 -18.30
C ASP A 47 25.18 18.80 -17.14
N SER A 48 25.24 19.36 -15.94
CA SER A 48 25.68 18.70 -14.73
C SER A 48 24.54 18.18 -13.85
N ASN A 49 23.30 18.10 -14.35
CA ASN A 49 22.12 17.79 -13.52
C ASN A 49 22.19 16.40 -12.86
N ALA A 50 22.83 15.42 -13.52
CA ALA A 50 23.07 14.10 -12.94
C ALA A 50 23.97 14.14 -11.68
N LEU A 51 24.63 15.26 -11.38
CA LEU A 51 25.39 15.47 -10.14
C LEU A 51 24.50 15.81 -8.94
N SER A 52 23.27 16.31 -9.14
CA SER A 52 22.34 16.60 -8.05
C SER A 52 22.01 15.32 -7.30
N SER A 53 22.29 15.30 -6.00
CA SER A 53 22.31 14.06 -5.21
C SER A 53 21.83 14.23 -3.77
N SER A 54 21.35 15.42 -3.39
CA SER A 54 20.60 15.63 -2.14
C SER A 54 19.14 16.00 -2.42
N PHE A 55 18.29 15.85 -1.41
CA PHE A 55 16.89 16.29 -1.49
C PHE A 55 16.82 17.80 -1.73
N ASP A 56 17.60 18.58 -0.98
CA ASP A 56 17.68 20.03 -1.08
C ASP A 56 18.06 20.52 -2.48
N GLU A 57 19.03 19.88 -3.14
CA GLU A 57 19.44 20.23 -4.50
C GLU A 57 18.31 20.04 -5.51
N LEU A 58 17.57 18.92 -5.42
CA LEU A 58 16.43 18.69 -6.30
C LEU A 58 15.31 19.68 -6.04
N ILE A 59 14.89 19.84 -4.79
CA ILE A 59 13.78 20.72 -4.46
C ILE A 59 14.11 22.16 -4.79
N THR A 60 15.31 22.63 -4.48
CA THR A 60 15.75 23.99 -4.83
C THR A 60 15.80 24.22 -6.34
N THR A 61 16.18 23.20 -7.13
CA THR A 61 16.18 23.29 -8.60
C THR A 61 14.77 23.50 -9.16
N PHE A 62 13.76 22.91 -8.54
CA PHE A 62 12.37 22.95 -9.01
C PHE A 62 11.45 23.84 -8.14
N ARG A 63 12.05 24.66 -7.28
CA ARG A 63 11.39 25.29 -6.12
C ARG A 63 10.24 26.23 -6.44
N ASP A 64 10.21 26.79 -7.64
CA ASP A 64 9.08 27.62 -8.04
C ASP A 64 7.75 26.81 -7.98
N GLY A 65 7.77 25.47 -7.90
CA GLY A 65 6.58 24.61 -7.73
C GLY A 65 6.62 23.50 -6.66
N SER A 66 7.44 23.56 -5.61
CA SER A 66 7.67 22.40 -4.73
C SER A 66 6.78 22.30 -3.46
N PHE A 67 6.26 21.11 -3.19
CA PHE A 67 5.47 20.71 -2.02
C PHE A 67 6.36 19.99 -1.00
N VAL A 68 6.10 20.03 0.32
CA VAL A 68 6.70 19.08 1.30
C VAL A 68 5.70 18.74 2.42
N ARG A 69 5.70 17.47 2.90
CA ARG A 69 4.78 16.94 3.94
C ARG A 69 5.49 15.99 4.93
N PHE A 70 5.00 15.90 6.16
CA PHE A 70 5.61 15.21 7.34
C PHE A 70 4.62 14.22 8.02
N PRO A 71 4.87 13.62 9.22
CA PRO A 71 3.92 12.92 10.14
C PRO A 71 3.33 13.73 11.35
N ASP A 72 2.11 13.45 11.85
CA ASP A 72 1.44 14.11 13.03
C ASP A 72 1.61 13.34 14.35
N VAL A 73 1.61 14.02 15.51
CA VAL A 73 2.06 13.48 16.81
C VAL A 73 1.51 14.17 18.09
N HIS A 74 1.25 13.40 19.18
CA HIS A 74 0.83 13.87 20.52
C HIS A 74 1.85 13.65 21.69
N THR A 75 2.63 14.68 22.07
CA THR A 75 3.43 14.94 23.33
C THR A 75 4.30 13.82 23.95
N VAL A 76 5.62 13.97 24.23
CA VAL A 76 6.34 13.27 25.36
C VAL A 76 7.27 14.27 26.05
N GLY A 77 7.62 13.99 27.31
CA GLY A 77 8.63 14.72 28.08
C GLY A 77 10.08 14.55 27.59
N PRO A 78 11.04 15.29 28.20
CA PRO A 78 12.30 15.69 27.57
C PRO A 78 13.42 14.63 27.53
N ASP A 79 13.25 13.49 28.19
CA ASP A 79 14.37 12.61 28.54
C ASP A 79 14.19 11.20 27.96
N ASP A 80 14.34 11.09 26.64
CA ASP A 80 14.92 9.91 25.98
C ASP A 80 15.17 10.24 24.51
N SER A 81 16.32 9.84 23.98
CA SER A 81 16.79 10.19 22.63
C SER A 81 15.85 9.64 21.55
N PHE A 82 14.94 10.49 21.12
CA PHE A 82 14.14 10.34 19.91
C PHE A 82 15.04 10.55 18.68
N ASP A 83 15.13 9.53 17.84
CA ASP A 83 15.81 9.61 16.54
C ASP A 83 14.76 9.45 15.43
N PRO A 84 14.15 10.56 14.97
CA PRO A 84 13.15 10.47 13.94
C PRO A 84 13.83 10.34 12.58
N ASN A 85 13.77 9.12 12.05
CA ASN A 85 13.95 8.85 10.64
C ASN A 85 12.72 9.40 9.87
N VAL A 86 12.63 10.73 9.74
CA VAL A 86 11.57 11.42 8.99
C VAL A 86 11.85 11.26 7.50
N ARG A 87 10.85 10.83 6.72
CA ARG A 87 10.87 10.90 5.26
C ARG A 87 10.17 12.17 4.79
N LEU A 88 10.79 12.84 3.82
CA LEU A 88 10.24 14.01 3.15
C LEU A 88 9.66 13.59 1.82
N ILE A 89 8.42 14.00 1.56
CA ILE A 89 7.76 13.77 0.28
C ILE A 89 7.44 15.12 -0.34
N ALA A 90 7.94 15.32 -1.56
CA ALA A 90 7.63 16.46 -2.39
C ALA A 90 6.95 16.03 -3.67
N ILE A 91 5.78 16.61 -3.94
CA ILE A 91 5.11 16.53 -5.24
C ILE A 91 5.44 17.83 -5.99
N ILE A 92 5.78 17.77 -7.26
CA ILE A 92 6.15 18.95 -8.06
C ILE A 92 5.49 18.81 -9.42
N PHE A 93 4.78 19.81 -9.90
CA PHE A 93 4.07 19.71 -11.18
C PHE A 93 3.92 21.06 -11.89
N THR A 94 3.65 21.02 -13.18
CA THR A 94 3.37 22.20 -14.00
C THR A 94 1.92 22.65 -13.88
N ASP A 95 1.69 23.96 -13.84
CA ASP A 95 0.35 24.56 -14.01
C ASP A 95 0.18 24.97 -15.47
N SER A 96 -0.57 24.18 -16.25
CA SER A 96 -0.84 24.43 -17.68
C SER A 96 -1.75 25.64 -17.95
N THR A 97 -2.28 26.32 -16.93
CA THR A 97 -3.27 27.40 -17.13
C THR A 97 -2.69 28.77 -17.51
N ASN A 98 -1.36 28.94 -17.65
CA ASN A 98 -0.77 30.22 -18.04
C ASN A 98 0.51 30.11 -18.92
N PRO A 99 0.38 30.03 -20.26
CA PRO A 99 1.51 29.77 -21.17
C PRO A 99 2.47 30.94 -21.39
N THR A 100 2.19 32.16 -20.90
CA THR A 100 2.98 33.36 -21.21
C THR A 100 4.16 33.62 -20.29
N ASN A 101 4.41 32.76 -19.29
CA ASN A 101 5.58 32.88 -18.41
C ASN A 101 6.02 31.49 -17.92
N PRO A 102 6.86 30.75 -18.68
CA PRO A 102 7.32 29.41 -18.32
C PRO A 102 8.18 29.36 -17.04
N THR A 103 8.52 30.53 -16.48
CA THR A 103 9.24 30.70 -15.21
C THR A 103 8.34 31.17 -14.05
N ALA A 104 7.05 31.42 -14.28
CA ALA A 104 6.11 31.77 -13.23
C ALA A 104 5.26 30.54 -12.86
N PHE A 105 5.84 29.63 -12.09
CA PHE A 105 5.06 28.64 -11.36
C PHE A 105 4.24 29.39 -10.31
N ARG A 106 2.96 29.62 -10.60
CA ARG A 106 2.01 30.10 -9.60
C ARG A 106 1.24 28.90 -9.09
N LEU A 107 1.27 28.69 -7.77
CA LEU A 107 0.32 27.87 -7.03
C LEU A 107 -1.09 28.50 -7.11
N LYS A 108 -1.70 28.56 -8.29
CA LYS A 108 -3.12 28.91 -8.44
C LYS A 108 -3.90 27.61 -8.54
N ASN A 109 -4.51 27.15 -7.44
CA ASN A 109 -5.68 26.25 -7.34
C ASN A 109 -5.94 25.18 -8.44
N SER A 110 -4.93 24.76 -9.20
CA SER A 110 -4.96 23.63 -10.11
C SER A 110 -4.92 22.41 -9.23
N THR A 111 -6.09 21.77 -9.09
CA THR A 111 -6.46 20.91 -7.97
C THR A 111 -6.12 19.43 -8.19
N GLN A 112 -5.30 19.09 -9.19
CA GLN A 112 -5.16 17.70 -9.68
C GLN A 112 -3.74 17.40 -10.23
N PRO A 113 -2.68 17.27 -9.39
CA PRO A 113 -1.44 16.66 -9.85
C PRO A 113 -1.68 15.21 -10.29
N ILE A 114 -0.83 14.69 -11.18
CA ILE A 114 -1.00 13.35 -11.78
C ILE A 114 -2.34 13.28 -12.55
N SER A 115 -2.67 14.34 -13.30
CA SER A 115 -3.83 14.34 -14.19
C SER A 115 -3.57 13.51 -15.45
N GLY A 116 -4.64 12.99 -16.07
CA GLY A 116 -4.57 12.20 -17.30
C GLY A 116 -4.61 13.01 -18.60
N ASN A 117 -4.34 14.32 -18.54
CA ASN A 117 -4.26 15.13 -19.76
C ASN A 117 -2.89 14.95 -20.41
N ALA A 118 -2.84 14.24 -21.52
CA ALA A 118 -1.64 14.12 -22.35
C ALA A 118 -1.33 15.50 -22.97
N GLY A 119 -0.21 16.10 -22.55
CA GLY A 119 0.30 17.34 -23.14
C GLY A 119 1.04 18.19 -22.12
N ASN A 120 2.37 18.24 -22.22
CA ASN A 120 3.34 19.05 -21.44
C ASN A 120 3.26 18.98 -19.90
N ASP A 121 2.21 18.40 -19.32
CA ASP A 121 2.02 18.28 -17.89
C ASP A 121 2.78 17.08 -17.34
N TRP A 122 3.68 17.35 -16.40
CA TRP A 122 4.45 16.33 -15.70
C TRP A 122 4.29 16.49 -14.20
N THR A 123 4.52 15.40 -13.47
CA THR A 123 4.56 15.42 -11.99
C THR A 123 5.76 14.65 -11.50
N LEU A 124 6.55 15.23 -10.59
CA LEU A 124 7.60 14.54 -9.86
C LEU A 124 7.14 14.27 -8.44
N CYS A 125 7.28 13.03 -8.00
CA CYS A 125 7.18 12.62 -6.61
C CYS A 125 8.61 12.32 -6.14
N VAL A 126 9.18 13.23 -5.34
CA VAL A 126 10.53 13.11 -4.78
C VAL A 126 10.40 12.66 -3.33
N VAL A 127 11.11 11.59 -2.97
CA VAL A 127 11.18 11.10 -1.60
C VAL A 127 12.62 11.10 -1.13
N GLY A 128 12.88 11.73 0.03
CA GLY A 128 14.20 11.80 0.63
C GLY A 128 14.16 11.71 2.15
N ASP A 129 15.34 11.74 2.76
CA ASP A 129 15.51 11.73 4.21
C ASP A 129 15.39 13.14 4.82
N SER A 130 15.26 13.19 6.14
CA SER A 130 15.27 14.40 6.96
C SER A 130 16.56 15.22 6.83
N ASN A 131 17.70 14.58 6.54
CA ASN A 131 18.93 15.29 6.26
C ASN A 131 18.93 15.84 4.81
N LEU A 132 18.39 17.05 4.68
CA LEU A 132 18.13 17.72 3.40
C LEU A 132 19.34 17.76 2.45
N THR A 133 20.54 17.97 3.00
CA THR A 133 21.76 18.19 2.22
C THR A 133 22.64 16.96 2.12
N GLU A 134 22.26 15.83 2.73
CA GLU A 134 23.01 14.58 2.62
C GLU A 134 23.11 14.16 1.16
N LYS A 135 24.31 13.75 0.75
CA LYS A 135 24.63 13.30 -0.62
C LYS A 135 24.98 11.83 -0.66
N SER A 136 25.52 11.27 0.43
CA SER A 136 25.92 9.88 0.52
C SER A 136 24.71 8.95 0.65
N ARG A 137 24.63 7.98 -0.25
CA ARG A 137 23.58 6.95 -0.23
C ARG A 137 23.91 5.76 0.67
N THR A 138 25.02 5.81 1.40
CA THR A 138 25.32 4.81 2.44
C THR A 138 24.54 5.07 3.74
N VAL A 139 24.09 6.32 3.94
CA VAL A 139 23.41 6.79 5.15
C VAL A 139 22.05 7.43 4.88
N SER A 140 21.68 7.69 3.62
CA SER A 140 20.37 8.24 3.23
C SER A 140 19.87 7.64 1.93
N PHE A 141 18.60 7.87 1.59
CA PHE A 141 17.99 7.45 0.32
C PHE A 141 17.40 8.66 -0.42
N LEU A 142 17.29 8.56 -1.74
CA LEU A 142 16.69 9.58 -2.59
C LEU A 142 16.10 8.93 -3.82
N GLN A 143 14.78 9.06 -3.97
CA GLN A 143 14.00 8.44 -5.03
C GLN A 143 13.13 9.48 -5.72
N VAL A 144 12.90 9.28 -7.02
CA VAL A 144 12.01 10.12 -7.83
C VAL A 144 11.13 9.22 -8.68
N ALA A 145 9.81 9.38 -8.55
CA ALA A 145 8.86 8.88 -9.53
C ALA A 145 8.42 10.05 -10.40
N SER A 146 8.53 9.89 -11.72
CA SER A 146 8.23 10.94 -12.70
C SER A 146 7.08 10.50 -13.59
N TRP A 147 5.97 11.24 -13.53
CA TRP A 147 4.74 11.04 -14.29
C TRP A 147 4.74 11.95 -15.52
N ASP A 148 4.43 11.37 -16.68
CA ASP A 148 4.40 12.08 -17.98
C ASP A 148 2.98 12.27 -18.55
N GLY A 149 1.95 12.10 -17.72
CA GLY A 149 0.55 12.07 -18.17
C GLY A 149 0.03 10.68 -18.48
N GLU A 150 0.91 9.69 -18.63
CA GLU A 150 0.54 8.33 -19.03
C GLU A 150 1.07 7.25 -18.06
N LEU A 151 2.32 7.35 -17.64
CA LEU A 151 2.99 6.31 -16.86
C LEU A 151 4.02 6.92 -15.89
N PHE A 152 4.36 6.19 -14.82
CA PHE A 152 5.44 6.57 -13.91
C PHE A 152 6.77 5.94 -14.34
N ARG A 153 7.85 6.71 -14.31
CA ARG A 153 9.23 6.21 -14.39
C ARG A 153 9.91 6.38 -13.04
N PHE A 154 10.57 5.32 -12.59
CA PHE A 154 11.15 5.25 -11.25
C PHE A 154 12.67 5.39 -11.33
N TYR A 155 13.19 6.34 -10.57
CA TYR A 155 14.60 6.67 -10.48
C TYR A 155 15.04 6.64 -9.02
N GLN A 156 16.26 6.19 -8.77
CA GLN A 156 16.88 6.27 -7.46
C GLN A 156 18.34 6.67 -7.59
N ASN A 157 18.78 7.55 -6.69
CA ASN A 157 20.20 7.78 -6.49
C ASN A 157 20.72 6.72 -5.52
N HIS A 158 21.63 5.85 -5.94
CA HIS A 158 22.18 4.80 -5.07
C HIS A 158 23.62 4.46 -5.36
N VAL A 159 24.23 3.68 -4.46
CA VAL A 159 25.56 3.09 -4.61
C VAL A 159 25.48 1.93 -5.62
N VAL A 160 26.04 2.13 -6.81
CA VAL A 160 26.08 1.19 -7.94
C VAL A 160 27.27 0.24 -7.83
N SER A 161 28.37 0.70 -7.24
CA SER A 161 29.56 -0.10 -6.93
C SER A 161 30.23 0.46 -5.67
N SER A 162 31.24 -0.23 -5.14
CA SER A 162 31.98 0.22 -3.94
C SER A 162 32.55 1.64 -4.04
N THR A 163 32.72 2.17 -5.25
CA THR A 163 33.30 3.50 -5.50
C THR A 163 32.37 4.42 -6.29
N THR A 164 31.18 3.97 -6.68
CA THR A 164 30.31 4.70 -7.61
C THR A 164 28.90 4.80 -7.06
N GLN A 165 28.42 6.04 -6.93
CA GLN A 165 27.02 6.36 -6.65
C GLN A 165 26.47 7.13 -7.85
N ALA A 166 25.28 6.80 -8.34
CA ALA A 166 24.70 7.46 -9.51
C ALA A 166 23.17 7.41 -9.50
N TRP A 167 22.56 8.18 -10.39
CA TRP A 167 21.14 8.02 -10.74
C TRP A 167 20.96 6.76 -11.59
N THR A 168 20.08 5.89 -11.12
CA THR A 168 19.74 4.62 -11.75
C THR A 168 18.26 4.62 -12.11
N TYR A 169 17.93 4.28 -13.35
CA TYR A 169 16.57 3.99 -13.80
C TYR A 169 16.19 2.56 -13.39
N PHE A 170 15.07 2.42 -12.68
CA PHE A 170 14.63 1.12 -12.16
C PHE A 170 13.51 0.48 -12.98
N GLY A 171 12.87 1.21 -13.90
CA GLY A 171 11.73 0.70 -14.65
C GLY A 171 10.61 1.72 -14.74
N ASN A 172 9.49 1.28 -15.28
CA ASN A 172 8.29 2.08 -15.41
C ASN A 172 7.04 1.33 -14.98
N SER A 173 5.96 2.04 -14.68
CA SER A 173 4.74 1.45 -14.14
C SER A 173 4.11 0.37 -15.03
N TRP A 174 4.40 0.31 -16.34
CA TRP A 174 3.92 -0.79 -17.19
C TRP A 174 4.50 -2.15 -16.82
N ASP A 175 5.71 -2.16 -16.25
CA ASP A 175 6.43 -3.37 -15.88
C ASP A 175 5.76 -4.13 -14.70
N ALA A 176 4.87 -3.47 -13.95
CA ALA A 176 4.19 -4.02 -12.76
C ALA A 176 3.27 -5.23 -13.04
N PHE A 177 2.81 -5.39 -14.28
CA PHE A 177 2.02 -6.55 -14.71
C PHE A 177 2.85 -7.53 -15.54
N GLY A 178 4.10 -7.19 -15.81
CA GLY A 178 5.01 -7.97 -16.63
C GLY A 178 5.97 -8.83 -15.79
N PRO A 179 7.05 -9.32 -16.43
CA PRO A 179 8.05 -10.16 -15.79
C PRO A 179 8.82 -9.50 -14.65
N ASN A 180 8.71 -8.18 -14.43
CA ASN A 180 9.38 -7.47 -13.34
C ASN A 180 8.44 -7.19 -12.15
N ALA A 181 7.20 -7.69 -12.18
CA ALA A 181 6.25 -7.52 -11.10
C ALA A 181 6.84 -7.94 -9.74
N TYR A 182 6.61 -7.12 -8.72
CA TYR A 182 7.12 -7.33 -7.35
C TYR A 182 8.65 -7.24 -7.18
N LEU A 183 9.39 -6.73 -8.19
CA LEU A 183 10.83 -6.46 -8.10
C LEU A 183 11.15 -4.97 -8.14
N GLY A 184 12.27 -4.58 -7.52
CA GLY A 184 12.70 -3.18 -7.44
C GLY A 184 11.57 -2.27 -6.94
N PRO A 185 11.21 -1.17 -7.61
CA PRO A 185 10.16 -0.24 -7.16
C PRO A 185 8.79 -0.91 -7.08
N PHE A 186 8.57 -2.02 -7.80
CA PHE A 186 7.30 -2.74 -7.78
C PHE A 186 7.13 -3.59 -6.53
N ASN A 187 8.11 -3.67 -5.63
CA ASN A 187 7.86 -4.17 -4.28
C ASN A 187 6.92 -3.23 -3.52
N GLY A 188 7.14 -1.91 -3.60
CA GLY A 188 6.26 -0.88 -3.03
C GLY A 188 5.12 -0.49 -3.96
N HIS A 189 5.26 -0.68 -5.27
CA HIS A 189 4.29 -0.29 -6.29
C HIS A 189 3.83 -1.49 -7.13
N VAL A 190 3.34 -2.55 -6.46
CA VAL A 190 3.01 -3.86 -7.09
C VAL A 190 2.06 -3.75 -8.29
N ASN A 191 1.21 -2.73 -8.30
CA ASN A 191 0.24 -2.47 -9.36
C ASN A 191 0.65 -1.35 -10.32
N GLY A 192 1.83 -0.76 -10.14
CA GLY A 192 2.39 0.30 -10.99
C GLY A 192 1.96 1.72 -10.64
N ALA A 193 0.91 1.90 -9.83
CA ALA A 193 0.51 3.22 -9.34
C ALA A 193 1.46 3.77 -8.27
N CYS A 194 1.51 5.10 -8.14
CA CYS A 194 2.05 5.74 -6.94
C CYS A 194 1.10 5.47 -5.76
N ILE A 195 1.64 5.04 -4.62
CA ILE A 195 0.85 4.57 -3.47
C ILE A 195 1.11 5.44 -2.24
N MET A 196 0.12 5.49 -1.35
CA MET A 196 0.21 6.10 -0.03
C MET A 196 -0.31 5.09 0.97
N LYS A 197 0.54 4.70 1.93
CA LYS A 197 0.09 3.96 3.11
C LYS A 197 -0.67 4.92 4.01
N GLU A 198 -1.67 4.40 4.71
CA GLU A 198 -2.67 5.21 5.41
C GLU A 198 -3.36 6.16 4.46
N LEU A 199 -3.88 5.65 3.35
CA LEU A 199 -4.55 6.51 2.37
C LEU A 199 -5.70 7.32 3.00
N ARG A 200 -6.44 6.73 3.95
CA ARG A 200 -7.61 7.33 4.60
C ARG A 200 -7.27 7.86 6.00
N ASP A 201 -8.03 8.87 6.41
CA ASP A 201 -8.10 9.36 7.80
C ASP A 201 -8.24 8.18 8.80
N PRO A 202 -7.52 8.19 9.94
CA PRO A 202 -6.90 9.34 10.61
C PRO A 202 -5.43 9.67 10.27
N TRP A 203 -4.82 9.02 9.28
CA TRP A 203 -3.44 9.32 8.83
C TRP A 203 -2.43 9.43 9.99
N ILE A 204 -2.27 8.35 10.75
CA ILE A 204 -1.48 8.26 12.00
C ILE A 204 -0.02 8.71 11.81
N HIS A 205 0.55 8.48 10.63
CA HIS A 205 1.92 8.86 10.25
C HIS A 205 1.94 9.99 9.18
N TRP A 206 0.77 10.61 9.01
CA TRP A 206 0.31 11.80 8.28
C TRP A 206 0.35 13.18 8.95
N PHE A 207 1.29 14.09 8.67
CA PHE A 207 1.29 15.47 9.20
C PHE A 207 0.29 16.34 8.46
N GLY A 208 -0.67 16.85 9.21
CA GLY A 208 -1.30 18.10 8.88
C GLY A 208 -2.65 18.33 9.55
N GLY A 209 -2.73 19.41 10.33
CA GLY A 209 -3.93 19.81 11.05
C GLY A 209 -3.58 20.67 12.25
N ASN A 210 -4.51 20.85 13.18
CA ASN A 210 -4.37 21.73 14.35
C ASN A 210 -3.34 21.25 15.41
N GLY A 211 -2.51 20.23 15.13
CA GLY A 211 -1.53 19.61 16.05
C GLY A 211 -0.05 20.01 15.85
N ASN A 212 0.24 20.96 14.97
CA ASN A 212 1.59 21.23 14.42
C ASN A 212 2.73 21.48 15.42
N SER A 213 2.44 21.98 16.63
CA SER A 213 3.50 22.35 17.59
C SER A 213 4.28 21.14 18.11
N LEU A 214 3.65 19.97 18.17
CA LEU A 214 4.19 18.79 18.85
C LEU A 214 5.17 17.99 17.96
N PHE A 215 4.90 17.87 16.66
CA PHE A 215 5.86 17.30 15.72
C PHE A 215 7.16 18.12 15.69
N ILE A 216 7.02 19.46 15.65
CA ILE A 216 8.15 20.37 15.71
C ILE A 216 8.95 20.14 16.98
N GLU A 217 8.32 20.03 18.15
CA GLU A 217 9.02 19.78 19.42
C GLU A 217 9.91 18.54 19.40
N CYS A 218 9.45 17.47 18.73
CA CYS A 218 10.17 16.21 18.63
C CYS A 218 11.35 16.21 17.66
N LEU A 219 11.46 17.19 16.76
CA LEU A 219 12.59 17.23 15.85
C LEU A 219 13.91 17.49 16.63
N PRO A 220 14.99 16.74 16.35
CA PRO A 220 16.30 17.03 16.91
C PRO A 220 16.73 18.47 16.61
N PRO A 221 17.48 19.13 17.49
CA PRO A 221 17.90 20.52 17.29
C PRO A 221 18.60 20.78 15.95
N HIS A 222 19.42 19.82 15.49
CA HIS A 222 20.10 19.92 14.20
C HIS A 222 19.13 19.85 13.01
N THR A 223 18.08 19.02 13.09
CA THR A 223 17.05 18.90 12.06
C THR A 223 16.19 20.16 12.01
N LYS A 224 15.80 20.70 13.17
CA LYS A 224 15.12 22.00 13.27
C LYS A 224 15.92 23.11 12.60
N ALA A 225 17.21 23.19 12.89
CA ALA A 225 18.10 24.19 12.29
C ALA A 225 18.19 24.06 10.77
N ALA A 226 18.32 22.83 10.25
CA ALA A 226 18.34 22.58 8.81
C ALA A 226 17.01 22.96 8.13
N PHE A 227 15.88 22.56 8.71
CA PHE A 227 14.54 22.88 8.19
C PHE A 227 14.24 24.39 8.26
N GLN A 228 14.74 25.10 9.27
CA GLN A 228 14.60 26.55 9.36
C GLN A 228 15.35 27.28 8.24
N GLN A 229 16.48 26.73 7.79
CA GLN A 229 17.27 27.28 6.70
C GLN A 229 16.71 26.94 5.32
N ALA A 230 15.85 25.92 5.22
CA ALA A 230 15.22 25.49 3.98
C ALA A 230 13.97 26.34 3.67
N PRO A 231 14.04 27.22 2.67
CA PRO A 231 13.01 28.22 2.44
C PRO A 231 11.77 27.66 1.70
N TYR A 232 11.82 26.40 1.26
CA TYR A 232 10.66 25.63 0.78
C TYR A 232 9.93 24.89 1.92
N LEU A 233 10.53 24.81 3.12
CA LEU A 233 9.92 24.24 4.30
C LEU A 233 9.40 25.29 5.26
N SER A 234 10.20 26.32 5.53
CA SER A 234 9.93 27.27 6.63
C SER A 234 9.84 28.70 6.13
N THR A 235 9.15 29.55 6.91
CA THR A 235 9.07 30.99 6.67
C THR A 235 9.81 31.76 7.76
N SER A 236 10.36 32.93 7.43
CA SER A 236 10.89 33.89 8.42
C SER A 236 9.81 34.58 9.24
N ASP A 237 8.56 34.54 8.78
CA ASP A 237 7.43 35.28 9.34
C ASP A 237 6.58 34.40 10.28
N ALA A 238 5.36 34.81 10.63
CA ALA A 238 4.48 34.16 11.60
C ALA A 238 4.16 32.66 11.32
N GLY A 239 4.49 32.13 10.13
CA GLY A 239 4.35 30.71 9.80
C GLY A 239 5.41 29.80 10.45
N GLY A 240 6.54 30.35 10.89
CA GLY A 240 7.58 29.61 11.63
C GLY A 240 8.19 28.41 10.88
N LEU A 241 8.78 27.50 11.66
CA LEU A 241 9.33 26.23 11.21
C LEU A 241 8.23 25.39 10.55
N LEU A 242 8.48 24.88 9.33
CA LEU A 242 7.50 24.15 8.51
C LEU A 242 6.30 24.98 8.02
N GLY A 243 6.33 26.31 8.13
CA GLY A 243 5.23 27.19 7.70
C GLY A 243 4.88 27.13 6.21
N ASN A 244 5.79 26.65 5.36
CA ASN A 244 5.54 26.43 3.92
C ASN A 244 5.16 24.97 3.58
N ALA A 245 5.27 24.04 4.53
CA ALA A 245 4.84 22.66 4.33
C ALA A 245 3.31 22.58 4.33
N ARG A 246 2.74 21.75 3.44
CA ARG A 246 1.28 21.55 3.40
C ARG A 246 0.86 20.61 4.54
N GLN A 247 0.02 21.14 5.42
CA GLN A 247 -0.46 20.47 6.61
C GLN A 247 -1.88 19.94 6.42
N ASN A 248 -2.22 19.32 5.29
CA ASN A 248 -3.50 18.61 5.17
C ASN A 248 -3.34 17.25 4.49
N PRO A 249 -3.22 16.15 5.28
CA PRO A 249 -4.02 14.96 5.11
C PRO A 249 -4.56 14.61 3.73
N GLY A 250 -5.78 15.07 3.62
CA GLY A 250 -6.73 14.80 2.56
C GLY A 250 -6.34 15.41 1.23
N GLU A 251 -5.48 16.43 1.21
CA GLU A 251 -4.96 16.91 -0.08
C GLU A 251 -4.08 15.85 -0.73
N LEU A 252 -3.13 15.26 0.02
CA LEU A 252 -2.30 14.18 -0.52
C LEU A 252 -3.13 12.94 -0.84
N GLU A 253 -4.07 12.55 0.03
CA GLU A 253 -5.01 11.45 -0.25
C GLU A 253 -5.71 11.68 -1.59
N LYS A 254 -6.25 12.89 -1.83
CA LYS A 254 -6.92 13.24 -3.08
C LYS A 254 -5.98 13.17 -4.28
N MET A 255 -4.74 13.62 -4.14
CA MET A 255 -3.74 13.54 -5.21
C MET A 255 -3.41 12.09 -5.56
N ILE A 256 -3.17 11.25 -4.55
CA ILE A 256 -2.82 9.85 -4.74
C ILE A 256 -3.98 9.04 -5.29
N THR A 257 -5.20 9.18 -4.73
CA THR A 257 -6.41 8.51 -5.26
C THR A 257 -6.69 8.91 -6.71
N THR A 258 -6.49 10.18 -7.06
CA THR A 258 -6.60 10.67 -8.44
C THR A 258 -5.55 10.00 -9.34
N GLY A 259 -4.28 9.98 -8.91
CA GLY A 259 -3.19 9.37 -9.65
C GLY A 259 -3.37 7.87 -9.88
N VAL A 260 -3.78 7.13 -8.84
CA VAL A 260 -4.12 5.70 -8.93
C VAL A 260 -5.25 5.49 -9.94
N SER A 261 -6.35 6.26 -9.84
CA SER A 261 -7.49 6.14 -10.76
C SER A 261 -7.08 6.42 -12.21
N ASN A 262 -6.27 7.45 -12.44
CA ASN A 262 -5.77 7.79 -13.77
C ASN A 262 -4.85 6.71 -14.33
N TRP A 263 -3.95 6.16 -13.51
CA TRP A 263 -3.09 5.05 -13.89
C TRP A 263 -3.90 3.82 -14.34
N PHE A 264 -4.86 3.38 -13.54
CA PHE A 264 -5.69 2.21 -13.89
C PHE A 264 -6.51 2.43 -15.15
N ARG A 265 -7.01 3.65 -15.37
CA ARG A 265 -7.70 4.03 -16.61
C ARG A 265 -6.75 3.91 -17.81
N THR A 266 -5.54 4.46 -17.73
CA THR A 266 -4.55 4.32 -18.81
C THR A 266 -4.15 2.86 -19.02
N ARG A 267 -4.03 2.07 -17.94
CA ARG A 267 -3.72 0.64 -18.03
C ARG A 267 -4.82 -0.15 -18.71
N VAL A 268 -6.09 0.13 -18.42
CA VAL A 268 -7.22 -0.50 -19.13
C VAL A 268 -7.15 -0.20 -20.62
N ARG A 269 -6.90 1.06 -21.00
CA ARG A 269 -6.74 1.44 -22.41
C ARG A 269 -5.67 0.58 -23.08
N LYS A 270 -4.53 0.40 -22.42
CA LYS A 270 -3.44 -0.44 -22.93
C LYS A 270 -3.86 -1.91 -23.05
N ASP A 271 -4.48 -2.48 -22.02
CA ASP A 271 -4.68 -3.92 -21.97
C ASP A 271 -5.96 -4.41 -22.68
N PHE A 272 -6.96 -3.55 -22.88
CA PHE A 272 -8.29 -3.94 -23.37
C PHE A 272 -8.76 -3.25 -24.65
N PHE A 273 -8.02 -2.30 -25.23
CA PHE A 273 -8.48 -1.56 -26.42
C PHE A 273 -7.48 -1.68 -27.58
N THR A 274 -8.02 -1.76 -28.80
CA THR A 274 -7.22 -1.73 -30.04
C THR A 274 -6.91 -0.28 -30.38
N GLU A 275 -5.63 0.07 -30.51
CA GLU A 275 -5.08 1.43 -30.66
C GLU A 275 -5.00 2.25 -29.36
N GLU A 276 -3.77 2.66 -28.99
CA GLU A 276 -3.51 3.39 -27.73
C GLU A 276 -4.21 4.76 -27.66
N SER A 277 -4.74 5.30 -28.77
CA SER A 277 -5.35 6.63 -28.81
C SER A 277 -6.89 6.66 -28.87
N SER A 278 -7.57 5.56 -29.20
CA SER A 278 -9.03 5.55 -29.31
C SER A 278 -9.66 4.61 -28.28
N TRP A 279 -10.42 5.17 -27.33
CA TRP A 279 -11.31 4.41 -26.44
C TRP A 279 -12.49 3.77 -27.21
N ALA A 280 -12.36 3.58 -28.52
CA ALA A 280 -13.45 3.30 -29.45
C ALA A 280 -13.75 1.81 -29.56
N THR A 281 -12.72 0.96 -29.56
CA THR A 281 -12.84 -0.47 -29.89
C THR A 281 -12.10 -1.33 -28.88
N LEU A 282 -12.82 -2.29 -28.29
CA LEU A 282 -12.21 -3.28 -27.41
C LEU A 282 -11.36 -4.26 -28.21
N ASP A 283 -10.23 -4.67 -27.64
CA ASP A 283 -9.42 -5.77 -28.15
C ASP A 283 -10.18 -7.08 -27.99
N VAL A 284 -10.19 -7.87 -29.06
CA VAL A 284 -10.77 -9.22 -29.05
C VAL A 284 -9.96 -10.13 -28.13
N LYS A 285 -8.65 -9.88 -27.98
CA LYS A 285 -7.74 -10.65 -27.12
C LYS A 285 -7.00 -9.74 -26.15
N PRO A 286 -7.65 -9.29 -25.07
CA PRO A 286 -7.04 -8.44 -24.06
C PRO A 286 -5.81 -9.09 -23.39
N ARG A 287 -4.96 -8.25 -22.81
CA ARG A 287 -3.69 -8.63 -22.22
C ARG A 287 -3.77 -8.69 -20.69
N ASN A 288 -2.83 -9.41 -20.07
CA ASN A 288 -2.63 -9.45 -18.61
C ASN A 288 -3.86 -9.89 -17.79
N ILE A 289 -4.71 -10.75 -18.37
CA ILE A 289 -5.96 -11.19 -17.76
C ILE A 289 -5.80 -11.70 -16.31
N PRO A 290 -4.83 -12.59 -16.00
CA PRO A 290 -4.62 -13.02 -14.62
C PRO A 290 -4.23 -11.89 -13.66
N ARG A 291 -3.51 -10.87 -14.11
CA ARG A 291 -3.14 -9.72 -13.24
C ARG A 291 -4.34 -8.84 -12.96
N TRP A 292 -5.23 -8.62 -13.93
CA TRP A 292 -6.50 -7.93 -13.69
C TRP A 292 -7.40 -8.70 -12.74
N ALA A 293 -7.58 -10.01 -12.98
CA ALA A 293 -8.37 -10.86 -12.09
C ALA A 293 -7.79 -10.91 -10.66
N ALA A 294 -6.48 -10.81 -10.49
CA ALA A 294 -5.84 -10.82 -9.18
C ALA A 294 -6.39 -9.74 -8.23
N HIS A 295 -6.84 -8.58 -8.72
CA HIS A 295 -7.46 -7.55 -7.88
C HIS A 295 -8.76 -8.00 -7.21
N LEU A 296 -9.50 -8.91 -7.85
CA LEU A 296 -10.74 -9.48 -7.31
C LEU A 296 -10.46 -10.65 -6.36
N PHE A 297 -9.49 -11.49 -6.69
CA PHE A 297 -9.27 -12.76 -6.02
C PHE A 297 -8.16 -12.75 -4.95
N LEU A 298 -7.21 -11.83 -5.05
CA LEU A 298 -6.05 -11.72 -4.17
C LEU A 298 -6.01 -10.35 -3.51
N THR A 299 -5.20 -10.25 -2.46
CA THR A 299 -4.81 -8.96 -1.88
C THR A 299 -3.50 -8.54 -2.53
N THR A 300 -3.56 -7.76 -3.61
CA THR A 300 -2.32 -7.45 -4.35
C THR A 300 -1.52 -6.34 -3.69
N THR A 301 -2.17 -5.47 -2.93
CA THR A 301 -1.57 -4.43 -2.11
C THR A 301 -2.40 -4.24 -0.85
N ILE A 302 -1.76 -3.77 0.21
CA ILE A 302 -2.40 -3.49 1.50
C ILE A 302 -2.21 -2.04 1.84
N ASN A 303 -3.19 -1.52 2.57
CA ASN A 303 -3.13 -0.21 3.17
C ASN A 303 -3.39 -0.33 4.68
N LEU A 304 -3.10 0.72 5.43
CA LEU A 304 -3.30 0.78 6.88
C LEU A 304 -4.42 1.78 7.20
N VAL A 305 -5.10 1.57 8.33
CA VAL A 305 -6.13 2.48 8.85
C VAL A 305 -6.32 2.24 10.34
N GLY A 306 -6.79 3.26 11.06
CA GLY A 306 -7.12 3.20 12.48
C GLY A 306 -8.59 3.52 12.73
N ALA A 307 -9.07 3.23 13.95
CA ALA A 307 -10.41 3.60 14.36
C ALA A 307 -10.61 5.14 14.40
N GLN A 308 -11.85 5.57 14.19
CA GLN A 308 -12.24 6.97 14.22
C GLN A 308 -13.12 7.27 15.43
N ALA A 309 -12.87 8.39 16.12
CA ALA A 309 -13.65 8.82 17.27
C ALA A 309 -15.07 9.25 16.85
N THR A 310 -16.11 8.73 17.50
CA THR A 310 -17.50 9.13 17.24
C THR A 310 -17.93 10.25 18.21
N GLY A 311 -17.50 11.49 17.99
CA GLY A 311 -17.93 12.66 18.79
C GLY A 311 -16.89 13.78 18.88
N LEU A 312 -17.32 14.94 19.43
CA LEU A 312 -16.47 16.13 19.66
C LEU A 312 -15.92 16.22 21.11
N GLN A 313 -16.23 15.24 21.96
CA GLN A 313 -15.85 15.27 23.39
C GLN A 313 -14.38 14.82 23.57
N PRO A 314 -13.66 15.34 24.58
CA PRO A 314 -12.26 15.02 24.77
C PRO A 314 -12.07 13.58 25.28
N PHE A 315 -10.91 13.01 24.94
CA PHE A 315 -10.40 11.70 25.35
C PHE A 315 -10.79 11.30 26.79
N GLY A 316 -11.43 10.12 26.95
CA GLY A 316 -11.82 9.55 28.23
C GLY A 316 -12.45 8.14 28.08
N ASP A 317 -12.70 7.44 29.19
CA ASP A 317 -13.18 6.04 29.22
C ASP A 317 -14.55 5.82 28.53
N ASP A 318 -15.32 6.89 28.36
CA ASP A 318 -16.62 6.93 27.66
C ASP A 318 -16.49 7.23 26.16
N GLN A 319 -15.28 7.43 25.64
CA GLN A 319 -15.05 7.62 24.22
C GLN A 319 -15.51 6.38 23.45
N VAL A 320 -16.29 6.62 22.39
CA VAL A 320 -16.73 5.59 21.46
C VAL A 320 -15.97 5.74 20.16
N TRP A 321 -15.53 4.62 19.62
CA TRP A 321 -14.75 4.53 18.41
C TRP A 321 -15.46 3.69 17.38
N LEU A 322 -15.34 4.07 16.12
CA LEU A 322 -15.76 3.30 14.96
C LEU A 322 -14.58 2.45 14.47
N ILE A 323 -14.76 1.13 14.46
CA ILE A 323 -13.81 0.21 13.84
C ILE A 323 -13.92 0.39 12.31
N PRO A 324 -12.81 0.47 11.57
CA PRO A 324 -12.87 0.60 10.12
C PRO A 324 -13.64 -0.56 9.46
N ASP A 325 -14.54 -0.23 8.54
CA ASP A 325 -15.40 -1.18 7.81
C ASP A 325 -14.60 -2.32 7.15
N ASP A 326 -13.42 -1.98 6.59
CA ASP A 326 -12.50 -2.92 5.94
C ASP A 326 -11.85 -3.94 6.89
N HIS A 327 -12.14 -3.87 8.19
CA HIS A 327 -11.90 -5.00 9.08
C HIS A 327 -12.89 -6.15 8.84
N PHE A 328 -14.12 -5.80 8.48
CA PHE A 328 -15.28 -6.69 8.49
C PHE A 328 -15.82 -7.01 7.10
N PHE A 329 -15.64 -6.16 6.10
CA PHE A 329 -16.06 -6.41 4.72
C PHE A 329 -15.34 -5.46 3.76
N ALA A 330 -15.33 -5.75 2.45
CA ALA A 330 -14.54 -5.02 1.46
C ALA A 330 -15.16 -3.65 1.10
N SER A 331 -15.15 -2.71 2.05
CA SER A 331 -15.86 -1.43 1.97
C SER A 331 -15.31 -0.53 0.87
N GLU A 332 -13.98 -0.45 0.72
CA GLU A 332 -13.31 0.35 -0.33
C GLU A 332 -13.78 -0.02 -1.73
N PHE A 333 -14.05 -1.30 -1.95
CA PHE A 333 -14.57 -1.79 -3.23
C PHE A 333 -16.09 -1.63 -3.33
N ILE A 334 -16.82 -2.03 -2.29
CA ILE A 334 -18.29 -2.06 -2.29
C ILE A 334 -18.91 -0.68 -2.51
N LYS A 335 -18.34 0.36 -1.90
CA LYS A 335 -18.77 1.76 -2.10
C LYS A 335 -18.64 2.22 -3.56
N GLY A 336 -17.89 1.48 -4.39
CA GLY A 336 -17.57 1.83 -5.76
C GLY A 336 -18.35 1.10 -6.86
N VAL A 337 -19.24 0.16 -6.55
CA VAL A 337 -19.97 -0.65 -7.55
C VAL A 337 -21.48 -0.52 -7.40
N ASP A 338 -22.19 -0.36 -8.52
CA ASP A 338 -23.62 -0.02 -8.60
C ASP A 338 -24.57 -1.00 -7.88
N TRP A 339 -24.17 -2.26 -7.64
CA TRP A 339 -25.00 -3.28 -6.95
C TRP A 339 -25.35 -2.96 -5.49
N MET A 340 -24.68 -1.95 -4.89
CA MET A 340 -25.02 -1.42 -3.57
C MET A 340 -25.38 0.07 -3.60
N SER A 341 -25.45 0.72 -4.76
CA SER A 341 -25.57 2.19 -4.87
C SER A 341 -26.98 2.76 -4.61
N SER A 342 -27.88 2.03 -3.94
CA SER A 342 -29.12 2.62 -3.43
C SER A 342 -28.89 3.26 -2.05
N ASP A 343 -29.77 4.17 -1.65
CA ASP A 343 -29.84 4.77 -0.30
C ASP A 343 -29.97 3.71 0.84
N ASP A 344 -30.06 2.42 0.51
CA ASP A 344 -30.12 1.25 1.40
C ASP A 344 -28.80 0.45 1.47
N SER A 345 -27.69 1.00 0.98
CA SER A 345 -26.35 0.41 1.15
C SER A 345 -26.15 0.01 2.62
N PRO A 346 -26.02 -1.30 2.94
CA PRO A 346 -25.90 -1.71 4.32
C PRO A 346 -24.61 -1.12 4.88
N SER A 347 -24.73 -0.27 5.91
CA SER A 347 -23.60 0.31 6.62
C SER A 347 -23.40 -0.45 7.92
N LEU A 348 -22.26 -1.11 8.08
CA LEU A 348 -21.89 -1.65 9.37
C LEU A 348 -21.46 -0.49 10.28
N ARG A 349 -22.07 -0.34 11.47
CA ARG A 349 -21.62 0.63 12.46
C ARG A 349 -20.97 -0.09 13.64
N ALA A 350 -19.84 -0.75 13.35
CA ALA A 350 -19.09 -1.48 14.35
C ALA A 350 -18.39 -0.51 15.32
N GLN A 351 -18.99 -0.30 16.49
CA GLN A 351 -18.48 0.61 17.51
C GLN A 351 -17.98 -0.14 18.75
N PHE A 352 -17.03 0.46 19.46
CA PHE A 352 -16.59 -0.03 20.77
C PHE A 352 -16.29 1.14 21.71
N ARG A 353 -16.27 0.85 23.01
CA ARG A 353 -15.91 1.80 24.06
C ARG A 353 -14.42 1.72 24.35
N GLU A 354 -13.78 2.85 24.60
CA GLU A 354 -12.37 2.94 25.01
C GLU A 354 -12.06 2.01 26.19
N SER A 355 -12.93 1.99 27.20
CA SER A 355 -12.81 1.10 28.36
C SER A 355 -12.80 -0.40 28.00
N ASP A 356 -13.66 -0.84 27.08
CA ASP A 356 -13.69 -2.24 26.63
C ASP A 356 -12.41 -2.59 25.84
N TYR A 357 -11.90 -1.64 25.04
CA TYR A 357 -10.65 -1.76 24.27
C TYR A 357 -9.42 -1.84 25.16
N ASN A 358 -9.30 -0.98 26.18
CA ASN A 358 -8.16 -0.98 27.10
C ASN A 358 -7.99 -2.35 27.80
N VAL A 359 -9.10 -3.00 28.16
CA VAL A 359 -9.07 -4.37 28.70
C VAL A 359 -8.59 -5.37 27.64
N ALA A 360 -9.11 -5.29 26.42
CA ALA A 360 -8.76 -6.21 25.33
C ALA A 360 -7.28 -6.10 24.92
N VAL A 361 -6.78 -4.88 24.79
CA VAL A 361 -5.39 -4.55 24.46
C VAL A 361 -4.43 -5.07 25.51
N SER A 362 -4.74 -4.84 26.79
CA SER A 362 -3.96 -5.38 27.91
C SER A 362 -4.00 -6.91 27.95
N THR A 363 -5.17 -7.50 27.69
CA THR A 363 -5.33 -8.97 27.60
C THR A 363 -4.40 -9.57 26.54
N LEU A 364 -4.29 -8.93 25.37
CA LEU A 364 -3.43 -9.38 24.28
C LEU A 364 -1.97 -8.94 24.39
N GLY A 365 -1.67 -7.99 25.29
CA GLY A 365 -0.35 -7.37 25.40
C GLY A 365 0.05 -6.67 24.11
N LEU A 366 -0.88 -6.01 23.40
CA LEU A 366 -0.56 -5.31 22.16
C LEU A 366 0.45 -4.21 22.43
N SER A 367 1.57 -4.25 21.72
CA SER A 367 2.71 -3.38 21.98
C SER A 367 3.36 -2.93 20.69
N MET A 368 3.86 -1.69 20.66
CA MET A 368 4.69 -1.20 19.57
C MET A 368 6.14 -1.61 19.83
N LEU A 369 6.80 -2.19 18.82
CA LEU A 369 8.12 -2.80 18.96
C LEU A 369 9.15 -2.09 18.07
N ARG A 370 10.28 -1.70 18.65
CA ARG A 370 11.42 -1.14 17.91
C ARG A 370 12.54 -2.18 17.83
N GLU A 371 13.06 -2.43 16.64
CA GLU A 371 14.26 -3.27 16.52
C GLU A 371 15.49 -2.60 17.17
N VAL A 372 16.31 -3.39 17.86
CA VAL A 372 17.54 -2.92 18.51
C VAL A 372 18.70 -3.87 18.20
N GLY A 373 19.92 -3.32 18.15
CA GLY A 373 21.13 -4.09 17.82
C GLY A 373 21.66 -4.95 18.97
N ASP A 374 21.53 -4.47 20.22
CA ASP A 374 22.05 -5.13 21.41
C ASP A 374 20.92 -5.53 22.35
N PHE A 375 20.98 -6.77 22.86
CA PHE A 375 19.98 -7.30 23.78
C PHE A 375 20.14 -6.72 25.19
N GLN A 376 19.07 -6.16 25.72
CA GLN A 376 18.93 -5.75 27.13
C GLN A 376 17.80 -6.53 27.81
N GLN A 377 17.81 -6.55 29.14
CA GLN A 377 16.74 -7.17 29.91
C GLN A 377 15.41 -6.46 29.62
N GLY A 378 14.39 -7.23 29.24
CA GLY A 378 13.08 -6.71 28.81
C GLY A 378 12.89 -6.67 27.30
N ASP A 379 13.95 -6.88 26.51
CA ASP A 379 13.84 -7.00 25.06
C ASP A 379 13.27 -8.38 24.65
N ILE A 380 12.59 -8.41 23.51
CA ILE A 380 11.91 -9.56 22.92
C ILE A 380 12.75 -10.12 21.78
N ARG A 381 12.83 -11.45 21.70
CA ARG A 381 13.47 -12.14 20.57
C ARG A 381 12.40 -12.72 19.65
N LEU A 382 12.39 -12.28 18.41
CA LEU A 382 11.49 -12.79 17.38
C LEU A 382 12.28 -13.56 16.31
N PRO A 383 11.83 -14.75 15.88
CA PRO A 383 12.49 -15.49 14.81
C PRO A 383 12.50 -14.68 13.50
N ALA A 384 13.59 -14.71 12.73
CA ALA A 384 13.64 -14.00 11.45
C ALA A 384 12.54 -14.45 10.46
N SER A 385 12.04 -15.67 10.61
CA SER A 385 10.95 -16.21 9.79
C SER A 385 9.64 -15.42 9.89
N VAL A 386 9.42 -14.66 10.98
CA VAL A 386 8.21 -13.85 11.17
C VAL A 386 8.34 -12.40 10.69
N LEU A 387 9.51 -12.02 10.16
CA LEU A 387 9.92 -10.62 9.88
C LEU A 387 10.48 -10.39 8.47
N ALA A 388 10.07 -11.22 7.50
CA ALA A 388 10.39 -11.10 6.07
C ALA A 388 11.82 -11.46 5.62
N GLU A 389 12.66 -12.06 6.47
CA GLU A 389 14.07 -12.27 6.12
C GLU A 389 14.49 -13.73 5.85
N GLY A 390 15.59 -13.83 5.09
CA GLY A 390 16.37 -15.05 4.90
C GLY A 390 17.16 -15.46 6.16
N GLN A 391 17.60 -16.73 6.17
CA GLN A 391 18.03 -17.50 7.35
C GLN A 391 19.33 -17.08 8.06
N THR A 392 19.80 -15.83 7.95
CA THR A 392 21.15 -15.48 8.42
C THR A 392 21.24 -15.09 9.90
N SER A 393 20.14 -14.73 10.56
CA SER A 393 20.06 -14.62 12.02
C SER A 393 18.91 -15.47 12.54
N ASN A 394 19.15 -16.30 13.57
CA ASN A 394 18.08 -17.15 14.11
C ASN A 394 16.95 -16.29 14.73
N HIS A 395 17.28 -15.08 15.21
CA HIS A 395 16.34 -14.15 15.83
C HIS A 395 16.78 -12.69 15.61
N ARG A 396 15.81 -11.77 15.65
CA ARG A 396 16.00 -10.32 15.81
C ARG A 396 15.53 -9.89 17.19
N ILE A 397 16.08 -8.77 17.67
CA ILE A 397 15.83 -8.27 19.02
C ILE A 397 14.99 -7.00 18.92
N PHE A 398 13.93 -6.94 19.72
CA PHE A 398 13.00 -5.82 19.75
C PHE A 398 12.83 -5.31 21.16
N ARG A 399 12.76 -4.00 21.30
CA ARG A 399 12.37 -3.32 22.53
C ARG A 399 10.92 -2.88 22.43
N PRO A 400 10.06 -3.23 23.40
CA PRO A 400 8.77 -2.57 23.54
C PRO A 400 8.99 -1.08 23.77
N VAL A 401 8.38 -0.25 22.91
CA VAL A 401 8.41 1.21 23.04
C VAL A 401 7.08 1.76 23.55
N LEU A 402 6.00 1.01 23.35
CA LEU A 402 4.68 1.25 23.93
C LEU A 402 4.08 -0.10 24.32
N LEU A 403 3.63 -0.22 25.56
CA LEU A 403 3.00 -1.42 26.09
C LEU A 403 1.50 -1.22 26.19
N ASN A 404 0.73 -2.27 25.90
CA ASN A 404 -0.73 -2.25 25.97
C ASN A 404 -1.32 -1.05 25.21
N SER A 405 -0.83 -0.81 23.99
CA SER A 405 -1.28 0.25 23.10
C SER A 405 -0.96 -0.08 21.64
N GLU A 406 -1.79 0.46 20.73
CA GLU A 406 -1.60 0.40 19.28
C GLU A 406 -1.05 1.72 18.71
N GLY A 407 -0.66 2.66 19.57
CA GLY A 407 -0.20 3.99 19.18
C GLY A 407 -1.28 5.04 19.37
N GLN A 408 -1.43 5.95 18.41
CA GLN A 408 -2.27 7.16 18.59
C GLN A 408 -3.76 6.87 18.50
N VAL A 409 -4.12 5.88 17.70
CA VAL A 409 -5.50 5.49 17.45
C VAL A 409 -5.65 3.99 17.69
N PRO A 410 -6.75 3.57 18.31
CA PRO A 410 -7.09 2.16 18.43
C PRO A 410 -7.25 1.47 17.08
N PHE A 411 -7.20 0.13 17.06
CA PHE A 411 -7.51 -0.70 15.89
C PHE A 411 -6.71 -0.31 14.64
N ASN A 412 -5.38 -0.24 14.78
CA ASN A 412 -4.50 0.01 13.64
C ASN A 412 -4.38 -1.24 12.75
N ILE A 413 -5.31 -1.41 11.81
CA ILE A 413 -5.50 -2.62 11.04
C ILE A 413 -4.93 -2.50 9.62
N LEU A 414 -4.75 -3.68 9.00
CA LEU A 414 -4.59 -3.79 7.57
C LEU A 414 -5.97 -3.69 6.90
N GLN A 415 -6.07 -2.93 5.82
CA GLN A 415 -7.27 -2.82 4.99
C GLN A 415 -6.97 -3.10 3.52
N MET A 416 -8.03 -3.36 2.75
CA MET A 416 -7.95 -3.49 1.30
C MET A 416 -7.38 -2.22 0.67
N SER A 417 -6.53 -2.38 -0.34
CA SER A 417 -5.96 -1.24 -1.05
C SER A 417 -6.98 -0.59 -1.98
N PHE A 418 -6.87 0.72 -2.15
CA PHE A 418 -7.67 1.45 -3.14
C PHE A 418 -7.33 1.01 -4.56
N GLU A 419 -6.10 0.54 -4.78
CA GLU A 419 -5.61 -0.03 -6.03
C GLU A 419 -6.39 -1.28 -6.43
N ASP A 420 -6.64 -2.21 -5.50
CA ASP A 420 -7.47 -3.38 -5.79
C ASP A 420 -8.91 -2.98 -6.15
N ALA A 421 -9.49 -2.03 -5.42
CA ALA A 421 -10.82 -1.49 -5.74
C ALA A 421 -10.86 -0.84 -7.14
N GLN A 422 -9.85 -0.03 -7.49
CA GLN A 422 -9.72 0.55 -8.83
C GLN A 422 -9.50 -0.51 -9.90
N GLY A 423 -8.70 -1.53 -9.63
CA GLY A 423 -8.47 -2.67 -10.51
C GLY A 423 -9.78 -3.34 -10.90
N ILE A 424 -10.60 -3.69 -9.90
CA ILE A 424 -11.90 -4.32 -10.14
C ILE A 424 -12.87 -3.38 -10.88
N ARG A 425 -13.00 -2.12 -10.42
CA ARG A 425 -13.89 -1.13 -11.06
C ARG A 425 -13.56 -0.95 -12.53
N ASN A 426 -12.28 -0.79 -12.86
CA ASN A 426 -11.84 -0.51 -14.21
C ASN A 426 -11.97 -1.75 -15.12
N MET A 427 -11.66 -2.96 -14.64
CA MET A 427 -11.88 -4.18 -15.44
C MET A 427 -13.36 -4.52 -15.64
N GLN A 428 -14.25 -4.05 -14.76
CA GLN A 428 -15.70 -4.28 -14.90
C GLN A 428 -16.41 -3.18 -15.71
N SER A 429 -15.78 -2.01 -15.87
CA SER A 429 -16.37 -0.82 -16.53
C SER A 429 -15.74 -0.54 -17.89
N LEU A 430 -15.43 -1.58 -18.67
CA LEU A 430 -14.73 -1.44 -19.95
C LEU A 430 -15.58 -0.67 -20.97
N ARG A 431 -16.87 -1.03 -21.10
CA ARG A 431 -17.88 -0.32 -21.90
C ARG A 431 -19.24 -0.43 -21.22
N SER A 432 -20.22 0.30 -21.74
CA SER A 432 -21.61 0.14 -21.29
C SER A 432 -22.02 -1.33 -21.36
N LYS A 433 -22.28 -1.93 -20.19
CA LYS A 433 -22.66 -3.34 -19.99
C LYS A 433 -21.60 -4.39 -20.38
N ILE A 434 -20.35 -3.99 -20.61
CA ILE A 434 -19.24 -4.93 -20.87
C ILE A 434 -18.20 -4.75 -19.78
N GLY A 435 -18.00 -5.82 -19.00
CA GLY A 435 -16.90 -5.97 -18.06
C GLY A 435 -16.19 -7.30 -18.31
N LEU A 436 -15.04 -7.49 -17.67
CA LEU A 436 -14.26 -8.73 -17.80
C LEU A 436 -15.07 -9.94 -17.31
N PHE A 437 -15.84 -9.80 -16.23
CA PHE A 437 -16.69 -10.87 -15.70
C PHE A 437 -18.19 -10.55 -15.90
N PRO A 438 -19.02 -11.57 -16.17
CA PRO A 438 -20.47 -11.45 -16.04
C PRO A 438 -20.87 -11.06 -14.60
N ALA A 439 -21.95 -10.30 -14.44
CA ALA A 439 -22.37 -9.75 -13.15
C ALA A 439 -22.63 -10.84 -12.08
N ASN A 440 -23.28 -11.95 -12.45
CA ASN A 440 -23.52 -13.06 -11.54
C ASN A 440 -22.22 -13.72 -11.06
N VAL A 441 -21.23 -13.89 -11.94
CA VAL A 441 -19.91 -14.43 -11.59
C VAL A 441 -19.19 -13.46 -10.65
N LEU A 442 -19.15 -12.17 -10.98
CA LEU A 442 -18.54 -11.14 -10.14
C LEU A 442 -19.17 -11.14 -8.74
N ASN A 443 -20.50 -11.08 -8.65
CA ASN A 443 -21.23 -11.05 -7.39
C ASN A 443 -20.98 -12.30 -6.55
N ALA A 444 -20.98 -13.48 -7.18
CA ALA A 444 -20.70 -14.72 -6.48
C ALA A 444 -19.27 -14.75 -5.91
N VAL A 445 -18.26 -14.32 -6.68
CA VAL A 445 -16.87 -14.24 -6.19
C VAL A 445 -16.74 -13.25 -5.03
N LEU A 446 -17.38 -12.09 -5.12
CA LEU A 446 -17.37 -11.09 -4.04
C LEU A 446 -18.00 -11.61 -2.75
N MET A 447 -19.05 -12.41 -2.89
CA MET A 447 -19.77 -13.00 -1.77
C MET A 447 -19.06 -14.23 -1.18
N VAL A 448 -18.10 -14.81 -1.89
CA VAL A 448 -17.20 -15.81 -1.30
C VAL A 448 -16.37 -15.10 -0.25
N ASP A 449 -16.67 -15.40 1.02
CA ASP A 449 -15.84 -14.96 2.14
C ASP A 449 -15.75 -13.42 2.25
N PHE A 450 -16.85 -12.73 1.93
CA PHE A 450 -16.90 -11.26 1.88
C PHE A 450 -16.51 -10.61 3.22
N TRP A 451 -16.67 -11.33 4.33
CA TRP A 451 -16.29 -10.91 5.68
C TRP A 451 -14.78 -10.99 5.96
N ASN A 452 -14.00 -11.55 5.04
CA ASN A 452 -12.53 -11.51 5.03
C ASN A 452 -12.05 -10.71 3.81
N PRO A 453 -12.08 -9.37 3.88
CA PRO A 453 -11.78 -8.49 2.74
C PRO A 453 -10.34 -8.60 2.25
N ILE A 454 -9.39 -8.83 3.17
CA ILE A 454 -7.99 -9.11 2.86
C ILE A 454 -7.64 -10.55 3.20
N TYR A 455 -6.69 -11.11 2.46
CA TYR A 455 -6.19 -12.48 2.66
C TYR A 455 -7.27 -13.56 2.66
N SER A 456 -8.34 -13.37 1.88
CA SER A 456 -9.29 -14.44 1.63
C SER A 456 -8.61 -15.56 0.83
N TRP A 457 -8.15 -16.58 1.54
CA TRP A 457 -7.57 -17.77 0.93
C TRP A 457 -8.62 -18.51 0.06
N ARG A 458 -9.91 -18.34 0.37
CA ARG A 458 -11.01 -18.91 -0.42
C ARG A 458 -11.03 -18.30 -1.83
N ARG A 459 -10.99 -16.97 -1.93
CA ARG A 459 -10.84 -16.28 -3.22
C ARG A 459 -9.49 -16.57 -3.87
N GLY A 460 -8.42 -16.63 -3.07
CA GLY A 460 -7.08 -16.97 -3.58
C GLY A 460 -6.98 -18.37 -4.22
N ILE A 461 -7.71 -19.36 -3.69
CA ILE A 461 -7.83 -20.68 -4.33
C ILE A 461 -8.61 -20.59 -5.63
N LEU A 462 -9.71 -19.83 -5.66
CA LEU A 462 -10.50 -19.64 -6.88
C LEU A 462 -9.68 -18.98 -8.00
N MET A 463 -8.70 -18.12 -7.65
CA MET A 463 -7.76 -17.54 -8.62
C MET A 463 -7.07 -18.60 -9.50
N THR A 464 -6.81 -19.80 -8.96
CA THR A 464 -6.11 -20.86 -9.70
C THR A 464 -6.91 -21.44 -10.87
N TYR A 465 -8.22 -21.19 -10.93
CA TYR A 465 -9.09 -21.60 -12.03
C TYR A 465 -9.21 -20.53 -13.12
N ILE A 466 -8.66 -19.33 -12.92
CA ILE A 466 -8.73 -18.24 -13.91
C ILE A 466 -7.95 -18.60 -15.18
N PRO A 467 -8.55 -18.47 -16.38
CA PRO A 467 -7.84 -18.60 -17.64
C PRO A 467 -6.70 -17.59 -17.80
N ASN A 468 -5.63 -17.99 -18.50
CA ASN A 468 -4.52 -17.09 -18.82
C ASN A 468 -4.90 -16.04 -19.87
N GLU A 469 -5.92 -16.32 -20.68
CA GLU A 469 -6.38 -15.51 -21.79
C GLU A 469 -7.90 -15.35 -21.71
N ALA A 470 -8.41 -14.29 -22.32
CA ALA A 470 -9.84 -14.08 -22.53
C ALA A 470 -10.08 -13.66 -23.97
N THR A 471 -11.23 -14.01 -24.52
CA THR A 471 -11.67 -13.60 -25.85
C THR A 471 -13.00 -12.87 -25.76
N LEU A 472 -13.10 -11.70 -26.40
CA LEU A 472 -14.36 -10.98 -26.53
C LEU A 472 -15.21 -11.61 -27.64
N ASP A 473 -16.40 -12.08 -27.29
CA ASP A 473 -17.46 -12.34 -28.25
C ASP A 473 -18.16 -11.01 -28.57
N VAL A 474 -17.90 -10.48 -29.77
CA VAL A 474 -18.40 -9.18 -30.21
C VAL A 474 -19.92 -9.17 -30.37
N GLU A 475 -20.52 -10.31 -30.73
CA GLU A 475 -21.97 -10.44 -30.90
C GLU A 475 -22.67 -10.48 -29.53
N LYS A 476 -22.13 -11.27 -28.59
CA LYS A 476 -22.67 -11.37 -27.22
C LYS A 476 -22.27 -10.19 -26.33
N LYS A 477 -21.28 -9.40 -26.73
CA LYS A 477 -20.69 -8.29 -25.95
C LYS A 477 -20.19 -8.77 -24.59
N ALA A 478 -19.53 -9.92 -24.55
CA ALA A 478 -19.06 -10.55 -23.33
C ALA A 478 -17.74 -11.28 -23.55
N PHE A 479 -16.89 -11.32 -22.52
CA PHE A 479 -15.69 -12.14 -22.51
C PHE A 479 -16.03 -13.59 -22.11
N ASP A 480 -15.37 -14.55 -22.74
CA ASP A 480 -15.50 -16.00 -22.47
C ASP A 480 -14.96 -16.44 -21.10
N ILE A 481 -14.13 -15.60 -20.46
CA ILE A 481 -13.45 -15.91 -19.20
C ILE A 481 -14.40 -16.37 -18.09
N GLY A 482 -15.59 -15.77 -17.99
CA GLY A 482 -16.57 -16.12 -16.96
C GLY A 482 -17.10 -17.54 -17.14
N GLU A 483 -17.43 -17.93 -18.37
CA GLU A 483 -17.92 -19.28 -18.69
C GLU A 483 -16.84 -20.33 -18.45
N GLU A 484 -15.61 -20.07 -18.91
CA GLU A 484 -14.48 -20.98 -18.74
C GLU A 484 -14.05 -21.10 -17.27
N PHE A 485 -14.05 -20.00 -16.52
CA PHE A 485 -13.80 -20.03 -15.07
C PHE A 485 -14.83 -20.91 -14.34
N VAL A 486 -16.13 -20.67 -14.57
CA VAL A 486 -17.21 -21.45 -13.93
C VAL A 486 -17.09 -22.93 -14.29
N LYS A 487 -16.79 -23.25 -15.56
CA LYS A 487 -16.58 -24.63 -16.01
C LYS A 487 -15.44 -25.30 -15.24
N ARG A 488 -14.27 -24.65 -15.15
CA ARG A 488 -13.11 -25.18 -14.41
C ARG A 488 -13.40 -25.39 -12.93
N VAL A 489 -14.16 -24.49 -12.30
CA VAL A 489 -14.58 -24.67 -10.90
C VAL A 489 -15.53 -25.86 -10.77
N ARG A 490 -16.51 -26.04 -11.67
CA ARG A 490 -17.43 -27.21 -11.67
C ARG A 490 -16.70 -28.54 -11.88
N GLU A 491 -15.65 -28.55 -12.68
CA GLU A 491 -14.82 -29.74 -12.96
C GLU A 491 -13.86 -30.08 -11.81
N SER A 492 -13.66 -29.16 -10.85
CA SER A 492 -12.80 -29.40 -9.70
C SER A 492 -13.31 -30.56 -8.84
N PRO A 493 -12.42 -31.45 -8.34
CA PRO A 493 -12.82 -32.48 -7.36
C PRO A 493 -13.34 -31.86 -6.05
N TRP A 494 -13.01 -30.60 -5.76
CA TRP A 494 -13.47 -29.89 -4.57
C TRP A 494 -14.89 -29.32 -4.71
N ALA A 495 -15.42 -29.20 -5.93
CA ALA A 495 -16.75 -28.62 -6.18
C ALA A 495 -17.90 -29.34 -5.45
N LYS A 496 -17.70 -30.61 -5.08
CA LYS A 496 -18.68 -31.44 -4.37
C LYS A 496 -18.39 -31.56 -2.87
N ILE A 497 -17.30 -30.97 -2.38
CA ILE A 497 -16.89 -31.04 -0.98
C ILE A 497 -17.53 -29.86 -0.23
N PRO A 498 -18.46 -30.11 0.71
CA PRO A 498 -19.12 -29.04 1.46
C PRO A 498 -18.12 -28.15 2.17
N GLY A 499 -18.34 -26.83 2.11
CA GLY A 499 -17.48 -25.84 2.77
C GLY A 499 -16.19 -25.50 2.03
N SER A 500 -15.88 -26.18 0.92
CA SER A 500 -14.77 -25.78 0.05
C SER A 500 -15.06 -24.43 -0.65
N PRO A 501 -14.03 -23.66 -1.03
CA PRO A 501 -14.21 -22.44 -1.81
C PRO A 501 -14.97 -22.67 -3.13
N GLU A 502 -14.67 -23.78 -3.80
CA GLU A 502 -15.28 -24.15 -5.07
C GLU A 502 -16.79 -24.40 -4.93
N GLN A 503 -17.18 -25.21 -3.95
CA GLN A 503 -18.58 -25.50 -3.67
C GLN A 503 -19.35 -24.23 -3.22
N ALA A 504 -18.74 -23.43 -2.34
CA ALA A 504 -19.35 -22.18 -1.86
C ALA A 504 -19.58 -21.18 -3.01
N PHE A 505 -18.62 -21.04 -3.93
CA PHE A 505 -18.78 -20.20 -5.11
C PHE A 505 -19.96 -20.66 -5.98
N LEU A 506 -20.08 -21.96 -6.25
CA LEU A 506 -21.15 -22.50 -7.08
C LEU A 506 -22.53 -22.30 -6.43
N GLU A 507 -22.64 -22.44 -5.12
CA GLU A 507 -23.89 -22.13 -4.40
C GLU A 507 -24.25 -20.65 -4.46
N LEU A 508 -23.26 -19.76 -4.43
CA LEU A 508 -23.47 -18.32 -4.53
C LEU A 508 -23.83 -17.90 -5.96
N LEU A 509 -23.30 -18.58 -6.98
CA LEU A 509 -23.58 -18.29 -8.39
C LEU A 509 -25.05 -18.41 -8.77
N ASP A 510 -25.77 -19.32 -8.11
CA ASP A 510 -27.20 -19.58 -8.35
C ASP A 510 -28.13 -18.70 -7.49
N LYS A 511 -27.57 -17.82 -6.63
CA LYS A 511 -28.35 -16.91 -5.78
C LYS A 511 -28.68 -15.60 -6.49
N ALA A 512 -29.87 -15.08 -6.18
CA ALA A 512 -30.25 -13.73 -6.57
C ALA A 512 -29.52 -12.68 -5.70
N GLU A 513 -29.34 -11.48 -6.27
CA GLU A 513 -28.69 -10.35 -5.59
C GLU A 513 -29.32 -10.01 -4.23
N THR A 514 -30.66 -10.05 -4.14
CA THR A 514 -31.39 -9.81 -2.88
C THR A 514 -31.05 -10.83 -1.79
N GLN A 515 -30.69 -12.06 -2.15
CA GLN A 515 -30.25 -13.08 -1.19
C GLN A 515 -28.82 -12.82 -0.72
N HIS A 516 -27.96 -12.27 -1.58
CA HIS A 516 -26.63 -11.80 -1.18
C HIS A 516 -26.74 -10.63 -0.20
N GLN A 517 -27.54 -9.62 -0.51
CA GLN A 517 -27.80 -8.46 0.36
C GLN A 517 -28.35 -8.90 1.73
N ALA A 518 -29.32 -9.81 1.75
CA ALA A 518 -29.84 -10.38 2.99
C ALA A 518 -28.75 -11.09 3.82
N SER A 519 -27.83 -11.80 3.17
CA SER A 519 -26.72 -12.47 3.85
C SER A 519 -25.74 -11.47 4.48
N VAL A 520 -25.45 -10.37 3.79
CA VAL A 520 -24.64 -9.26 4.34
C VAL A 520 -25.31 -8.65 5.57
N GLN A 521 -26.61 -8.40 5.51
CA GLN A 521 -27.34 -7.79 6.62
C GLN A 521 -27.41 -8.70 7.86
N VAL A 522 -27.57 -10.00 7.67
CA VAL A 522 -27.51 -10.99 8.77
C VAL A 522 -26.13 -10.96 9.44
N TYR A 523 -25.06 -10.93 8.64
CA TYR A 523 -23.69 -10.84 9.16
C TYR A 523 -23.45 -9.54 9.94
N PHE A 524 -23.85 -8.38 9.40
CA PHE A 524 -23.71 -7.09 10.10
C PHE A 524 -24.46 -7.08 11.43
N THR A 525 -25.68 -7.61 11.45
CA THR A 525 -26.46 -7.77 12.68
C THR A 525 -25.72 -8.64 13.71
N GLY A 526 -25.04 -9.70 13.27
CA GLY A 526 -24.22 -10.57 14.13
C GLY A 526 -23.03 -9.82 14.76
N VAL A 527 -22.29 -9.06 13.95
CA VAL A 527 -21.16 -8.24 14.42
C VAL A 527 -21.64 -7.19 15.44
N GLU A 528 -22.69 -6.44 15.09
CA GLU A 528 -23.25 -5.39 15.95
C GLU A 528 -23.83 -5.95 17.26
N SER A 529 -24.48 -7.11 17.22
CA SER A 529 -25.05 -7.75 18.42
C SER A 529 -23.97 -8.09 19.45
N ARG A 530 -22.77 -8.48 18.99
CA ARG A 530 -21.63 -8.78 19.87
C ARG A 530 -21.05 -7.50 20.49
N LEU A 531 -20.81 -6.49 19.65
CA LEU A 531 -20.22 -5.22 20.08
C LEU A 531 -21.17 -4.38 20.95
N ASN A 532 -22.47 -4.43 20.69
CA ASN A 532 -23.49 -3.67 21.43
C ASN A 532 -24.15 -4.48 22.55
N SER A 533 -23.55 -5.59 22.97
CA SER A 533 -24.10 -6.42 24.04
C SER A 533 -24.26 -5.61 25.33
N LYS A 534 -25.37 -5.86 26.06
CA LYS A 534 -25.62 -5.23 27.38
C LYS A 534 -24.61 -5.68 28.44
N THR A 535 -23.94 -6.81 28.21
CA THR A 535 -23.00 -7.43 29.14
C THR A 535 -21.58 -7.02 28.77
N ALA A 536 -20.84 -6.41 29.70
CA ALA A 536 -19.49 -5.90 29.45
C ALA A 536 -18.51 -7.02 29.07
N GLU A 537 -18.63 -8.18 29.70
CA GLU A 537 -17.82 -9.36 29.43
C GLU A 537 -17.94 -9.81 27.96
N VAL A 538 -19.15 -9.74 27.40
CA VAL A 538 -19.40 -10.10 25.99
C VAL A 538 -18.80 -9.05 25.05
N ARG A 539 -18.92 -7.76 25.37
CA ARG A 539 -18.33 -6.69 24.55
C ARG A 539 -16.80 -6.77 24.54
N VAL A 540 -16.19 -6.91 25.71
CA VAL A 540 -14.73 -7.07 25.87
C VAL A 540 -14.24 -8.30 25.11
N ALA A 541 -14.95 -9.43 25.21
CA ALA A 541 -14.62 -10.64 24.43
C ALA A 541 -14.72 -10.39 22.93
N ALA A 542 -15.74 -9.66 22.46
CA ALA A 542 -15.90 -9.31 21.05
C ALA A 542 -14.75 -8.43 20.53
N VAL A 543 -14.39 -7.38 21.28
CA VAL A 543 -13.25 -6.50 20.94
C VAL A 543 -11.94 -7.28 20.94
N THR A 544 -11.74 -8.14 21.95
CA THR A 544 -10.55 -9.02 22.03
C THR A 544 -10.46 -9.95 20.82
N ASP A 545 -11.57 -10.56 20.40
CA ASP A 545 -11.60 -11.42 19.22
C ASP A 545 -11.25 -10.64 17.94
N TYR A 546 -11.79 -9.44 17.77
CA TYR A 546 -11.48 -8.64 16.58
C TYR A 546 -10.04 -8.12 16.56
N LEU A 547 -9.43 -7.86 17.72
CA LEU A 547 -8.00 -7.55 17.81
C LEU A 547 -7.12 -8.80 17.54
N LYS A 548 -7.55 -10.00 17.97
CA LYS A 548 -6.88 -11.26 17.57
C LYS A 548 -6.93 -11.47 16.05
N LEU A 549 -8.05 -11.14 15.42
CA LEU A 549 -8.19 -11.18 13.95
C LEU A 549 -7.25 -10.17 13.28
N ALA A 550 -7.17 -8.94 13.80
CA ALA A 550 -6.23 -7.94 13.29
C ALA A 550 -4.77 -8.44 13.40
N GLU A 551 -4.39 -8.98 14.56
CA GLU A 551 -3.06 -9.57 14.76
C GLU A 551 -2.80 -10.78 13.84
N SER A 552 -3.80 -11.63 13.60
CA SER A 552 -3.70 -12.74 12.64
C SER A 552 -3.32 -12.24 11.24
N ARG A 553 -3.98 -11.18 10.77
CA ARG A 553 -3.71 -10.53 9.47
C ARG A 553 -2.33 -9.87 9.44
N ARG A 554 -1.92 -9.21 10.53
CA ARG A 554 -0.54 -8.67 10.68
C ARG A 554 0.50 -9.77 10.61
N ARG A 555 0.27 -10.96 11.20
CA ARG A 555 1.21 -12.09 11.10
C ARG A 555 1.33 -12.68 9.69
N ILE A 556 0.27 -12.61 8.89
CA ILE A 556 0.34 -12.97 7.45
C ILE A 556 1.15 -11.92 6.68
N TYR A 557 1.03 -10.65 7.07
CA TYR A 557 1.66 -9.52 6.41
C TYR A 557 3.14 -9.31 6.73
N ARG A 558 3.54 -9.39 8.01
CA ARG A 558 4.92 -9.11 8.48
C ARG A 558 6.02 -9.87 7.73
N PRO A 559 5.81 -11.10 7.22
CA PRO A 559 6.81 -11.81 6.42
C PRO A 559 6.98 -11.32 4.98
N LEU A 560 6.14 -10.40 4.48
CA LEU A 560 6.24 -9.91 3.12
C LEU A 560 7.37 -8.87 3.00
N PRO A 561 8.11 -8.83 1.87
CA PRO A 561 9.25 -7.92 1.66
C PRO A 561 8.77 -6.54 1.21
N LEU A 562 7.71 -6.08 1.85
CA LEU A 562 7.14 -4.76 1.67
C LEU A 562 7.84 -3.87 2.69
N ASP A 563 8.41 -2.76 2.22
CA ASP A 563 9.09 -1.74 3.04
C ASP A 563 8.07 -1.06 3.98
N GLU A 564 7.61 -1.81 4.98
CA GLU A 564 6.65 -1.39 5.98
C GLU A 564 7.20 -1.61 7.39
N PHE A 565 6.73 -0.76 8.28
CA PHE A 565 7.55 -0.21 9.34
C PHE A 565 7.32 -0.98 10.66
N GLY A 566 8.39 -1.26 11.41
CA GLY A 566 8.26 -1.96 12.70
C GLY A 566 7.36 -1.22 13.71
N LEU A 567 7.20 0.09 13.52
CA LEU A 567 6.49 1.01 14.41
C LEU A 567 5.14 1.48 13.86
N THR A 568 4.66 0.88 12.77
CA THR A 568 3.29 1.08 12.24
C THR A 568 2.33 -0.01 12.69
N LEU A 569 2.81 -1.19 13.08
CA LEU A 569 1.95 -2.34 13.35
C LEU A 569 2.21 -2.89 14.75
N PRO A 570 1.22 -2.83 15.67
CA PRO A 570 1.39 -3.38 17.00
C PRO A 570 1.53 -4.91 16.95
N TYR A 571 2.15 -5.46 18.00
CA TYR A 571 2.41 -6.88 18.17
C TYR A 571 1.76 -7.39 19.46
N ALA A 572 1.00 -8.48 19.39
CA ALA A 572 0.36 -9.09 20.56
C ALA A 572 1.34 -9.99 21.33
N LEU A 573 1.92 -9.48 22.42
CA LEU A 573 2.94 -10.20 23.18
C LEU A 573 2.39 -11.41 23.96
N ASN A 574 1.10 -11.40 24.30
CA ASN A 574 0.46 -12.51 25.00
C ASN A 574 -0.08 -13.59 24.05
N LEU A 575 0.02 -13.39 22.74
CA LEU A 575 -0.25 -14.44 21.76
C LEU A 575 1.05 -15.16 21.40
N PRO A 576 1.11 -16.50 21.50
CA PRO A 576 2.30 -17.23 21.10
C PRO A 576 2.54 -17.05 19.60
N ILE A 577 3.81 -17.03 19.20
CA ILE A 577 4.20 -16.95 17.78
C ILE A 577 3.53 -18.06 16.95
N THR A 578 3.31 -19.23 17.57
CA THR A 578 2.65 -20.40 16.99
C THR A 578 1.13 -20.38 17.06
N ALA A 579 0.50 -19.29 17.52
CA ALA A 579 -0.96 -19.20 17.56
C ALA A 579 -1.54 -19.46 16.16
N PRO A 580 -2.70 -20.13 16.05
CA PRO A 580 -3.34 -20.36 14.75
C PRO A 580 -3.65 -19.02 14.07
N HIS A 581 -3.71 -19.02 12.74
CA HIS A 581 -4.32 -17.90 12.03
C HIS A 581 -5.82 -17.93 12.25
N PHE A 582 -6.41 -16.77 12.49
CA PHE A 582 -7.85 -16.57 12.65
C PHE A 582 -8.44 -15.93 11.39
N GLU A 583 -9.70 -16.28 11.12
CA GLU A 583 -10.55 -15.71 10.08
C GLU A 583 -11.92 -15.36 10.63
N MET A 584 -12.58 -14.39 10.01
CA MET A 584 -13.95 -14.01 10.34
C MET A 584 -14.95 -15.09 9.86
N ARG A 585 -16.08 -15.22 10.56
CA ARG A 585 -17.17 -16.17 10.25
C ARG A 585 -18.46 -15.43 9.88
N ALA A 586 -19.36 -16.16 9.22
CA ALA A 586 -20.64 -15.65 8.73
C ALA A 586 -21.57 -15.09 9.83
N ASP A 587 -21.39 -15.51 11.08
CA ASP A 587 -22.20 -15.11 12.23
C ASP A 587 -21.62 -13.93 13.01
N GLY A 588 -20.55 -13.31 12.52
CA GLY A 588 -19.87 -12.21 13.22
C GLY A 588 -18.80 -12.68 14.21
N THR A 589 -18.57 -13.99 14.37
CA THR A 589 -17.50 -14.52 15.24
C THR A 589 -16.18 -14.66 14.48
N ILE A 590 -15.09 -14.97 15.20
CA ILE A 590 -13.82 -15.42 14.58
C ILE A 590 -13.65 -16.92 14.84
N GLY A 591 -12.90 -17.60 13.98
CA GLY A 591 -12.45 -18.96 14.23
C GLY A 591 -11.08 -19.24 13.64
N GLU A 592 -10.49 -20.37 13.99
CA GLU A 592 -9.23 -20.82 13.38
C GLU A 592 -9.41 -21.05 11.88
N MET A 593 -8.46 -20.56 11.10
CA MET A 593 -8.43 -20.73 9.66
C MET A 593 -8.25 -22.20 9.29
N ASP A 594 -8.99 -22.65 8.29
CA ASP A 594 -8.88 -24.02 7.76
C ASP A 594 -7.43 -24.34 7.35
N ALA A 595 -7.00 -25.59 7.56
CA ALA A 595 -5.64 -26.03 7.25
C ALA A 595 -5.28 -25.82 5.76
N ARG A 596 -6.24 -25.95 4.84
CA ARG A 596 -6.05 -25.65 3.41
C ARG A 596 -5.78 -24.17 3.20
N GLY A 597 -6.45 -23.29 3.96
CA GLY A 597 -6.24 -21.85 3.94
C GLY A 597 -4.87 -21.44 4.49
N VAL A 598 -4.49 -21.99 5.65
CA VAL A 598 -3.16 -21.78 6.24
C VAL A 598 -2.06 -22.21 5.27
N LYS A 599 -2.21 -23.39 4.65
CA LYS A 599 -1.27 -23.88 3.64
C LYS A 599 -1.18 -22.93 2.44
N PHE A 600 -2.33 -22.51 1.89
CA PHE A 600 -2.37 -21.60 0.75
C PHE A 600 -1.65 -20.27 1.06
N LEU A 601 -1.98 -19.62 2.18
CA LEU A 601 -1.38 -18.35 2.55
C LEU A 601 0.11 -18.49 2.83
N ASN A 602 0.53 -19.58 3.48
CA ASN A 602 1.96 -19.85 3.66
C ASN A 602 2.64 -19.98 2.31
N ASP A 603 2.19 -20.86 1.43
CA ASP A 603 2.82 -21.06 0.12
C ASP A 603 2.88 -19.75 -0.70
N TRP A 604 1.79 -18.98 -0.69
CA TRP A 604 1.70 -17.73 -1.44
C TRP A 604 2.56 -16.60 -0.85
N THR A 605 2.50 -16.35 0.45
CA THR A 605 3.34 -15.33 1.10
C THR A 605 4.82 -15.70 1.06
N HIS A 606 5.17 -17.00 1.16
CA HIS A 606 6.55 -17.47 0.98
C HIS A 606 7.05 -17.22 -0.43
N SER A 607 6.19 -17.44 -1.43
CA SER A 607 6.50 -17.10 -2.82
C SER A 607 6.80 -15.60 -2.95
N LEU A 608 5.93 -14.73 -2.41
CA LEU A 608 6.11 -13.27 -2.45
C LEU A 608 7.35 -12.77 -1.72
N ALA A 609 7.78 -13.45 -0.65
CA ALA A 609 9.00 -13.15 0.10
C ALA A 609 10.27 -13.78 -0.49
N SER A 610 10.13 -14.57 -1.56
CA SER A 610 11.27 -15.20 -2.21
C SER A 610 12.02 -14.21 -3.10
N ARG A 611 13.24 -14.59 -3.52
CA ARG A 611 14.02 -13.82 -4.52
C ARG A 611 13.28 -13.64 -5.85
N ASP A 612 12.42 -14.58 -6.19
CA ASP A 612 11.64 -14.61 -7.42
C ASP A 612 10.15 -14.58 -7.08
N PRO A 613 9.62 -13.42 -6.66
CA PRO A 613 8.25 -13.32 -6.20
C PRO A 613 7.25 -13.71 -7.29
N ILE A 614 6.34 -14.62 -6.95
CA ILE A 614 5.24 -15.05 -7.81
C ILE A 614 3.93 -14.56 -7.22
N ILE A 615 3.37 -13.53 -7.84
CA ILE A 615 2.11 -12.92 -7.40
C ILE A 615 0.92 -13.85 -7.68
N LEU A 616 0.92 -14.51 -8.83
CA LEU A 616 -0.17 -15.38 -9.26
C LEU A 616 0.05 -16.79 -8.67
N PRO A 617 -0.87 -17.31 -7.85
CA PRO A 617 -0.78 -18.68 -7.36
C PRO A 617 -0.70 -19.66 -8.53
N ASN A 618 0.33 -20.51 -8.57
CA ASN A 618 0.49 -21.51 -9.63
C ASN A 618 0.03 -22.89 -9.11
N PRO A 619 -1.05 -23.47 -9.67
CA PRO A 619 -1.53 -24.79 -9.24
C PRO A 619 -0.53 -25.92 -9.51
N ALA A 620 0.44 -25.74 -10.42
CA ALA A 620 1.49 -26.71 -10.73
C ALA A 620 2.80 -26.49 -9.95
N ALA A 621 2.95 -25.39 -9.22
CA ALA A 621 4.17 -25.10 -8.46
C ALA A 621 4.23 -25.95 -7.18
N ARG A 622 4.76 -27.18 -7.30
CA ARG A 622 5.31 -27.91 -6.16
C ARG A 622 6.53 -27.14 -5.65
N SER A 623 6.50 -26.76 -4.37
CA SER A 623 7.63 -26.38 -3.52
C SER A 623 8.90 -26.05 -4.31
N LEU A 624 8.96 -24.85 -4.89
CA LEU A 624 10.25 -24.32 -5.29
C LEU A 624 10.96 -23.99 -3.99
N THR A 625 12.03 -24.71 -3.67
CA THR A 625 13.04 -24.27 -2.70
C THR A 625 13.71 -23.03 -3.28
N THR A 626 13.03 -21.89 -3.21
CA THR A 626 13.58 -20.59 -3.59
C THR A 626 14.25 -19.99 -2.37
N ALA A 627 15.54 -19.67 -2.49
CA ALA A 627 16.21 -18.83 -1.53
C ALA A 627 15.42 -17.52 -1.35
N ARG A 628 15.19 -17.11 -0.09
CA ARG A 628 14.58 -15.81 0.23
C ARG A 628 15.51 -14.67 -0.18
N VAL A 629 14.95 -13.51 -0.53
CA VAL A 629 15.77 -12.30 -0.78
C VAL A 629 16.61 -12.04 0.48
N LEU A 630 17.89 -11.75 0.31
CA LEU A 630 18.69 -11.28 1.45
C LEU A 630 18.23 -9.87 1.81
N ALA A 631 18.05 -9.58 3.10
CA ALA A 631 17.63 -8.26 3.58
C ALA A 631 18.51 -7.11 3.05
N THR A 632 19.77 -7.39 2.75
CA THR A 632 20.74 -6.45 2.15
C THR A 632 20.51 -6.16 0.67
N GLU A 633 19.80 -7.03 -0.05
CA GLU A 633 19.44 -6.84 -1.47
C GLU A 633 18.15 -6.01 -1.62
N LEU A 634 17.36 -5.89 -0.55
CA LEU A 634 16.21 -4.97 -0.49
C LEU A 634 16.70 -3.56 -0.12
N PRO A 635 16.03 -2.50 -0.60
CA PRO A 635 16.21 -1.16 -0.02
C PRO A 635 16.05 -1.26 1.50
N LYS A 636 16.96 -0.65 2.26
CA LYS A 636 16.84 -0.62 3.72
C LYS A 636 15.46 -0.08 4.08
N ALA A 637 14.75 -0.80 4.94
CA ALA A 637 13.42 -0.39 5.33
C ALA A 637 13.44 1.02 5.92
N ALA A 638 12.39 1.82 5.70
CA ALA A 638 12.23 3.01 6.52
C ALA A 638 12.06 2.56 7.96
N ASN A 639 12.89 3.08 8.84
CA ASN A 639 12.48 3.16 10.22
C ASN A 639 11.49 4.33 10.27
N LEU A 640 10.17 4.12 10.18
CA LEU A 640 9.30 5.24 10.56
C LEU A 640 9.49 5.51 12.05
N ALA A 641 9.57 6.79 12.40
CA ALA A 641 9.62 7.21 13.79
C ALA A 641 8.34 6.78 14.51
N ILE A 642 8.46 6.29 15.75
CA ILE A 642 7.33 6.28 16.68
C ILE A 642 6.83 7.72 16.74
N PRO A 643 5.52 8.00 16.62
CA PRO A 643 5.03 9.29 17.02
C PRO A 643 5.41 9.53 18.48
N CYS A 644 6.05 10.64 18.86
CA CYS A 644 6.15 11.04 20.29
C CYS A 644 4.79 10.89 20.98
N GLN A 645 4.68 10.00 21.95
CA GLN A 645 3.46 9.76 22.72
C GLN A 645 3.65 10.07 24.19
N ARG A 646 2.59 10.56 24.86
CA ARG A 646 2.69 11.00 26.26
C ARG A 646 3.19 9.83 27.06
N SER A 647 4.24 10.03 27.84
CA SER A 647 4.54 9.12 28.94
C SER A 647 3.32 9.21 29.85
N THR A 648 2.40 8.25 29.73
CA THR A 648 1.35 8.04 30.74
C THR A 648 1.94 7.27 31.89
#